data_AF-A0A0D2KFU7-F1
#
_entry.id   AF-A0A0D2KFU7-F1
#
_cell.length_a   1.000
_cell.length_b   1.000
_cell.length_c   1.000
_cell.angle_alpha   90.00
_cell.angle_beta   90.00
_cell.angle_gamma   90.00
#
_symmetry.space_group_name_H-M   'P 1'
#
loop_
_entity.id
_entity.type
_entity.pdbx_description
1 polymer ?
#
loop_
_entity_poly.entity_id
_entity_poly.type
_entity_poly.pdbx_seq_one_letter_code
_entity_poly.pdbx_strand_id
1 'polypeptide(L)'
;MCNQPREALGVYQELLAENFAPNSTTYNALISAYGKLGQLDKVLEVYKDMVWKGLERSVITYSSLISACEKAGRWETALQLFDEMTRDGCSPNTVTYNSLITACGQGCQWEKAQAVFEQMPATGCTPDVVTYTSLISAYERGGQWHLALQAFQRMLAQGCRPDAIVYNAIIDALWQTGVVWAQATALELYHSAVKQGHFRAPRVNGPGDGSGTGSPTANSPAAFAPGGPGGPSGPGGPGAGAPLGGAGGGRGELNLHALTAGVAMISLYLWLCDLRDVVTARGDGALPAALAIVTDAGSNSKEQGNFIIKEAVSTMMAFWGAPFKPSQDRSYLGLLEASGPAVAQWVRTDAFSAQLASLFPASAAPPLGAADAAAVLAHEQAARGQCDEAFAAVARFEASHSLQLGSMAGAYLGQRTGLVSSMLEAGAALGLKDEVVHDGVLLLDRTLSSVQQAPAELLPLVAGAALRLSAVQGEGAAGAPPTAAVAAAAGLDATSLGVMEGNVARLLGGDATAISAMRCLKVYLERMGYRFLDRRGIYAVAGLPIMLAVEAAFDMSLLNCRPSAVAAAVLYAERRQRGAVPFWPTMLAKMTGYEDLVTPELAVAVHAAQKLCRKVLYTQIYKAQATGLAAGARGGGAVSGPAAQVAPVAVAAAQPQQQLLLATARQAAAVALQQAPLGHQWVPIAPAPASAPLQQFQALAPLQRQVSVAAVPACAPAPAPVAADDGPLLFESLALSLSSLGLGGGDLSAAALGAALQ
;
A
#
# COMPACT_ATOMS: atom_id res chain seq x y z
N MET A 1 42.38 19.31 -2.12
CA MET A 1 41.29 20.19 -1.62
C MET A 1 40.82 19.66 -0.28
N CYS A 2 41.32 20.22 0.81
CA CYS A 2 41.13 19.75 2.18
C CYS A 2 39.70 20.04 2.66
N ASN A 3 39.09 19.10 3.39
CA ASN A 3 37.70 19.16 3.85
C ASN A 3 37.53 20.08 5.09
N GLN A 4 38.20 21.24 5.09
CA GLN A 4 38.33 22.15 6.24
C GLN A 4 37.83 23.56 5.85
N PRO A 5 36.53 23.89 6.07
CA PRO A 5 35.97 25.20 5.70
C PRO A 5 36.52 26.33 6.59
N ARG A 6 36.95 26.02 7.82
CA ARG A 6 37.47 26.99 8.77
C ARG A 6 38.83 27.50 8.33
N GLU A 7 39.66 26.60 7.83
CA GLU A 7 40.96 26.95 7.25
C GLU A 7 40.76 27.66 5.91
N ALA A 8 39.82 27.21 5.06
CA ALA A 8 39.49 27.92 3.82
C ALA A 8 38.98 29.35 4.06
N LEU A 9 38.16 29.55 5.10
CA LEU A 9 37.68 30.88 5.50
C LEU A 9 38.79 31.72 6.15
N GLY A 10 39.68 31.12 6.95
CA GLY A 10 40.86 31.78 7.49
C GLY A 10 41.78 32.31 6.38
N VAL A 11 42.11 31.46 5.40
CA VAL A 11 42.89 31.85 4.23
C VAL A 11 42.18 32.92 3.39
N TYR A 12 40.85 32.86 3.26
CA TYR A 12 40.08 33.92 2.59
C TYR A 12 40.12 35.25 3.34
N GLN A 13 40.02 35.23 4.67
CA GLN A 13 40.11 36.43 5.50
C GLN A 13 41.52 37.03 5.49
N GLU A 14 42.56 36.20 5.54
CA GLU A 14 43.96 36.64 5.39
C GLU A 14 44.21 37.26 4.01
N LEU A 15 43.68 36.65 2.95
CA LEU A 15 43.79 37.16 1.57
C LEU A 15 43.11 38.53 1.42
N LEU A 16 41.96 38.73 2.07
CA LEU A 16 41.30 40.05 2.15
C LEU A 16 42.07 41.06 3.01
N ALA A 17 42.65 40.62 4.13
CA ALA A 17 43.46 41.47 5.02
C ALA A 17 44.77 41.94 4.36
N GLU A 18 45.33 41.13 3.46
CA GLU A 18 46.53 41.45 2.67
C GLU A 18 46.21 42.22 1.36
N ASN A 19 44.97 42.68 1.16
CA ASN A 19 44.50 43.41 -0.03
C ASN A 19 44.60 42.63 -1.37
N PHE A 20 44.62 41.30 -1.34
CA PHE A 20 44.52 40.50 -2.56
C PHE A 20 43.07 40.42 -3.04
N ALA A 21 42.84 40.57 -4.36
CA ALA A 21 41.51 40.44 -4.94
C ALA A 21 41.13 38.95 -5.09
N PRO A 22 40.07 38.47 -4.41
CA PRO A 22 39.63 37.09 -4.57
C PRO A 22 39.09 36.87 -5.99
N ASN A 23 39.52 35.77 -6.61
CA ASN A 23 39.16 35.40 -7.97
C ASN A 23 38.14 34.23 -7.99
N SER A 24 37.65 33.85 -9.18
CA SER A 24 36.68 32.76 -9.35
C SER A 24 37.14 31.44 -8.69
N THR A 25 38.44 31.12 -8.70
CA THR A 25 38.97 29.93 -8.03
C THR A 25 38.88 29.97 -6.51
N THR A 26 39.08 31.12 -5.88
CA THR A 26 38.92 31.28 -4.41
C THR A 26 37.47 31.06 -3.99
N TYR A 27 36.52 31.62 -4.73
CA TYR A 27 35.09 31.40 -4.49
C TYR A 27 34.67 29.94 -4.73
N ASN A 28 35.14 29.30 -5.80
CA ASN A 28 34.85 27.89 -6.07
C ASN A 28 35.38 26.97 -4.96
N ALA A 29 36.54 27.27 -4.39
CA ALA A 29 37.08 26.53 -3.26
C ALA A 29 36.20 26.67 -1.99
N LEU A 30 35.72 27.88 -1.70
CA LEU A 30 34.79 28.13 -0.59
C LEU A 30 33.45 27.42 -0.80
N ILE A 31 32.85 27.56 -1.97
CA ILE A 31 31.59 26.89 -2.36
C ILE A 31 31.73 25.37 -2.23
N SER A 32 32.83 24.80 -2.72
CA SER A 32 33.10 23.36 -2.61
C SER A 32 33.30 22.92 -1.15
N ALA A 33 34.02 23.70 -0.33
CA ALA A 33 34.25 23.39 1.08
C ALA A 33 32.96 23.44 1.91
N TYR A 34 32.13 24.49 1.75
CA TYR A 34 30.83 24.58 2.43
C TYR A 34 29.83 23.55 1.90
N GLY A 35 29.81 23.31 0.59
CA GLY A 35 28.96 22.30 -0.03
C GLY A 35 29.29 20.88 0.44
N LYS A 36 30.57 20.58 0.70
CA LYS A 36 30.96 19.29 1.29
C LYS A 36 30.38 19.04 2.68
N LEU A 37 30.15 20.10 3.44
CA LEU A 37 29.60 20.07 4.80
C LEU A 37 28.08 20.28 4.87
N GLY A 38 27.40 20.39 3.73
CA GLY A 38 25.94 20.57 3.69
C GLY A 38 25.47 21.94 4.21
N GLN A 39 26.35 22.94 4.33
CA GLN A 39 25.97 24.29 4.79
C GLN A 39 25.42 25.13 3.64
N LEU A 40 24.25 24.76 3.13
CA LEU A 40 23.67 25.35 1.92
C LEU A 40 23.52 26.89 2.01
N ASP A 41 23.07 27.41 3.15
CA ASP A 41 22.83 28.86 3.30
C ASP A 41 24.09 29.68 3.04
N LYS A 42 25.23 29.25 3.62
CA LYS A 42 26.54 29.89 3.39
C LYS A 42 27.04 29.71 1.97
N VAL A 43 26.78 28.55 1.36
CA VAL A 43 27.12 28.32 -0.06
C VAL A 43 26.40 29.35 -0.94
N LEU A 44 25.10 29.57 -0.69
CA LEU A 44 24.29 30.53 -1.44
C LEU A 44 24.70 31.98 -1.15
N GLU A 45 25.09 32.32 0.07
CA GLU A 45 25.66 33.64 0.40
C GLU A 45 26.95 33.92 -0.36
N VAL A 46 27.90 32.97 -0.34
CA VAL A 46 29.17 33.08 -1.08
C VAL A 46 28.92 33.17 -2.59
N TYR A 47 27.93 32.45 -3.11
CA TYR A 47 27.51 32.55 -4.52
C TYR A 47 26.92 33.93 -4.86
N LYS A 48 26.04 34.48 -4.01
CA LYS A 48 25.49 35.83 -4.21
C LYS A 48 26.58 36.91 -4.20
N ASP A 49 27.57 36.80 -3.32
CA ASP A 49 28.72 37.72 -3.30
C ASP A 49 29.58 37.59 -4.57
N MET A 50 29.80 36.37 -5.07
CA MET A 50 30.47 36.14 -6.35
C MET A 50 29.73 36.77 -7.53
N VAL A 51 28.40 36.65 -7.55
CA VAL A 51 27.53 37.24 -8.58
C VAL A 51 27.54 38.77 -8.51
N TRP A 52 27.43 39.35 -7.30
CA TRP A 52 27.49 40.81 -7.12
C TRP A 52 28.83 41.39 -7.57
N LYS A 53 29.93 40.69 -7.32
CA LYS A 53 31.28 41.08 -7.78
C LYS A 53 31.51 40.86 -9.27
N GLY A 54 30.53 40.32 -10.01
CA GLY A 54 30.62 40.13 -11.46
C GLY A 54 31.66 39.09 -11.88
N LEU A 55 32.00 38.13 -11.01
CA LEU A 55 33.00 37.11 -11.31
C LEU A 55 32.43 36.03 -12.24
N GLU A 56 33.27 35.52 -13.15
CA GLU A 56 32.86 34.46 -14.08
C GLU A 56 32.54 33.15 -13.33
N ARG A 57 31.35 32.63 -13.62
CA ARG A 57 30.83 31.36 -13.10
C ARG A 57 31.25 30.23 -14.03
N SER A 58 31.59 29.09 -13.46
CA SER A 58 32.11 27.94 -14.19
C SER A 58 31.27 26.69 -13.93
N VAL A 59 31.51 25.63 -14.70
CA VAL A 59 30.94 24.29 -14.45
C VAL A 59 31.21 23.80 -13.03
N ILE A 60 32.38 24.13 -12.45
CA ILE A 60 32.76 23.74 -11.09
C ILE A 60 31.90 24.47 -10.06
N THR A 61 31.63 25.76 -10.29
CA THR A 61 30.77 26.61 -9.46
C THR A 61 29.37 26.00 -9.36
N TYR A 62 28.73 25.78 -10.51
CA TYR A 62 27.39 25.23 -10.61
C TYR A 62 27.28 23.79 -10.10
N SER A 63 28.24 22.92 -10.46
CA SER A 63 28.23 21.53 -9.97
C SER A 63 28.37 21.45 -8.45
N SER A 64 29.17 22.32 -7.84
CA SER A 64 29.33 22.39 -6.38
C SER A 64 28.06 22.91 -5.70
N LEU A 65 27.41 23.92 -6.29
CA LEU A 65 26.13 24.46 -5.82
C LEU A 65 25.01 23.42 -5.89
N ILE A 66 24.89 22.71 -7.02
CA ILE A 66 23.88 21.67 -7.23
C ILE A 66 24.12 20.49 -6.27
N SER A 67 25.37 20.06 -6.06
CA SER A 67 25.70 19.03 -5.07
C SER A 67 25.44 19.49 -3.62
N ALA A 68 25.61 20.78 -3.31
CA ALA A 68 25.21 21.33 -2.02
C ALA A 68 23.68 21.30 -1.84
N CYS A 69 22.91 21.62 -2.90
CA CYS A 69 21.45 21.55 -2.90
C CYS A 69 20.96 20.10 -2.74
N GLU A 70 21.60 19.15 -3.41
CA GLU A 70 21.36 17.71 -3.26
C GLU A 70 21.52 17.26 -1.80
N LYS A 71 22.58 17.68 -1.11
CA LYS A 71 22.79 17.32 0.30
C LYS A 71 21.77 17.95 1.25
N ALA A 72 21.20 19.07 0.86
CA ALA A 72 20.19 19.80 1.62
C ALA A 72 18.75 19.45 1.24
N GLY A 73 18.53 18.55 0.26
CA GLY A 73 17.19 18.19 -0.23
C GLY A 73 16.44 19.31 -0.96
N ARG A 74 17.14 20.37 -1.41
CA ARG A 74 16.53 21.56 -2.05
C ARG A 74 16.47 21.40 -3.56
N TRP A 75 15.61 20.50 -4.02
CA TRP A 75 15.48 20.12 -5.44
C TRP A 75 15.04 21.27 -6.36
N GLU A 76 14.18 22.18 -5.88
CA GLU A 76 13.73 23.35 -6.64
C GLU A 76 14.89 24.29 -6.96
N THR A 77 15.72 24.58 -5.95
CA THR A 77 16.91 25.42 -6.09
C THR A 77 17.94 24.75 -6.99
N ALA A 78 18.09 23.42 -6.91
CA ALA A 78 18.97 22.66 -7.81
C ALA A 78 18.56 22.79 -9.29
N LEU A 79 17.27 22.74 -9.60
CA LEU A 79 16.75 22.95 -10.96
C LEU A 79 16.97 24.39 -11.45
N GLN A 80 16.70 25.39 -10.59
CA GLN A 80 16.95 26.79 -10.92
C GLN A 80 18.43 27.05 -11.26
N LEU A 81 19.35 26.50 -10.47
CA LEU A 81 20.79 26.61 -10.71
C LEU A 81 21.23 25.88 -11.99
N PHE A 82 20.56 24.78 -12.36
CA PHE A 82 20.81 24.07 -13.62
C PHE A 82 20.35 24.88 -14.84
N ASP A 83 19.20 25.55 -14.73
CA ASP A 83 18.71 26.46 -15.77
C ASP A 83 19.62 27.70 -15.91
N GLU A 84 20.11 28.25 -14.80
CA GLU A 84 21.13 29.31 -14.80
C GLU A 84 22.43 28.87 -15.46
N MET A 85 22.93 27.67 -15.12
CA MET A 85 24.11 27.09 -15.74
C MET A 85 23.98 26.98 -17.26
N THR A 86 22.82 26.52 -17.73
CA THR A 86 22.52 26.38 -19.16
C THR A 86 22.42 27.75 -19.85
N ARG A 87 21.79 28.74 -19.19
CA ARG A 87 21.67 30.12 -19.70
C ARG A 87 23.02 30.83 -19.81
N ASP A 88 23.93 30.55 -18.88
CA ASP A 88 25.30 31.04 -18.90
C ASP A 88 26.21 30.30 -19.91
N GLY A 89 25.68 29.34 -20.66
CA GLY A 89 26.44 28.56 -21.64
C GLY A 89 27.42 27.56 -21.03
N CYS A 90 27.30 27.26 -19.73
CA CYS A 90 28.13 26.26 -19.06
C CYS A 90 27.58 24.85 -19.36
N SER A 91 28.37 23.99 -20.02
CA SER A 91 27.94 22.62 -20.32
C SER A 91 27.89 21.75 -19.05
N PRO A 92 26.74 21.14 -18.70
CA PRO A 92 26.65 20.19 -17.60
C PRO A 92 27.53 18.95 -17.85
N ASN A 93 27.94 18.30 -16.77
CA ASN A 93 28.65 17.02 -16.82
C ASN A 93 27.88 15.93 -16.06
N THR A 94 28.36 14.68 -16.12
CA THR A 94 27.72 13.54 -15.45
C THR A 94 27.51 13.76 -13.95
N VAL A 95 28.43 14.43 -13.25
CA VAL A 95 28.29 14.73 -11.82
C VAL A 95 27.13 15.70 -11.59
N THR A 96 27.01 16.75 -12.41
CA THR A 96 25.89 17.70 -12.36
C THR A 96 24.54 16.99 -12.51
N TYR A 97 24.43 16.11 -13.52
CA TYR A 97 23.22 15.32 -13.76
C TYR A 97 22.91 14.37 -12.61
N ASN A 98 23.90 13.65 -12.08
CA ASN A 98 23.72 12.72 -10.97
C ASN A 98 23.21 13.42 -9.70
N SER A 99 23.80 14.57 -9.34
CA SER A 99 23.34 15.37 -8.20
C SER A 99 21.92 15.91 -8.41
N LEU A 100 21.58 16.33 -9.64
CA LEU A 100 20.24 16.84 -9.95
C LEU A 100 19.16 15.74 -9.89
N ILE A 101 19.44 14.57 -10.46
CA ILE A 101 18.54 13.39 -10.40
C ILE A 101 18.34 12.98 -8.93
N THR A 102 19.42 12.93 -8.14
CA THR A 102 19.35 12.59 -6.72
C THR A 102 18.53 13.62 -5.93
N ALA A 103 18.75 14.91 -6.16
CA ALA A 103 17.98 15.98 -5.51
C ALA A 103 16.49 15.86 -5.83
N CYS A 104 16.12 15.70 -7.12
CA CYS A 104 14.73 15.46 -7.53
C CYS A 104 14.14 14.21 -6.87
N GLY A 105 14.91 13.12 -6.78
CA GLY A 105 14.50 11.89 -6.10
C GLY A 105 14.22 12.10 -4.61
N GLN A 106 15.08 12.84 -3.89
CA GLN A 106 14.86 13.20 -2.48
C GLN A 106 13.61 14.08 -2.29
N GLY A 107 13.29 14.92 -3.27
CA GLY A 107 12.05 15.70 -3.33
C GLY A 107 10.81 14.91 -3.76
N CYS A 108 10.91 13.59 -3.94
CA CYS A 108 9.87 12.73 -4.49
C CYS A 108 9.37 13.15 -5.90
N GLN A 109 10.16 13.91 -6.66
CA GLN A 109 9.84 14.40 -8.00
C GLN A 109 10.41 13.45 -9.08
N TRP A 110 9.85 12.25 -9.19
CA TRP A 110 10.40 11.21 -10.07
C TRP A 110 10.26 11.57 -11.57
N GLU A 111 9.23 12.31 -11.95
CA GLU A 111 9.01 12.78 -13.33
C GLU A 111 10.11 13.76 -13.75
N LYS A 112 10.49 14.67 -12.85
CA LYS A 112 11.58 15.63 -13.10
C LYS A 112 12.92 14.91 -13.16
N ALA A 113 13.15 13.94 -12.27
CA ALA A 113 14.34 13.09 -12.31
C ALA A 113 14.47 12.34 -13.65
N GLN A 114 13.36 11.80 -14.17
CA GLN A 114 13.32 11.14 -15.48
C GLN A 114 13.58 12.12 -16.63
N ALA A 115 12.97 13.30 -16.61
CA ALA A 115 13.20 14.32 -17.64
C ALA A 115 14.68 14.74 -17.70
N VAL A 116 15.32 14.95 -16.53
CA VAL A 116 16.74 15.27 -16.43
C VAL A 116 17.62 14.13 -16.97
N PHE A 117 17.26 12.88 -16.68
CA PHE A 117 17.98 11.70 -17.20
C PHE A 117 17.93 11.62 -18.73
N GLU A 118 16.76 11.83 -19.35
CA GLU A 118 16.61 11.75 -20.81
C GLU A 118 17.26 12.94 -21.55
N GLN A 119 17.54 14.05 -20.86
CA GLN A 119 18.31 15.17 -21.43
C GLN A 119 19.82 14.87 -21.53
N MET A 120 20.33 13.94 -20.72
CA MET A 120 21.76 13.67 -20.57
C MET A 120 22.46 13.22 -21.88
N PRO A 121 21.86 12.34 -22.72
CA PRO A 121 22.47 11.97 -24.00
C PRO A 121 22.52 13.13 -25.01
N ALA A 122 21.54 14.03 -24.97
CA ALA A 122 21.47 15.18 -25.88
C ALA A 122 22.59 16.21 -25.61
N THR A 123 23.11 16.25 -24.39
CA THR A 123 24.26 17.07 -23.99
C THR A 123 25.60 16.34 -24.08
N GLY A 124 25.61 15.15 -24.69
CA GLY A 124 26.84 14.35 -24.89
C GLY A 124 27.33 13.63 -23.62
N CYS A 125 26.55 13.61 -22.55
CA CYS A 125 26.89 12.90 -21.32
C CYS A 125 26.34 11.46 -21.36
N THR A 126 27.17 10.47 -21.02
CA THR A 126 26.76 9.06 -20.96
C THR A 126 26.40 8.66 -19.52
N PRO A 127 25.20 8.10 -19.28
CA PRO A 127 24.82 7.58 -17.97
C PRO A 127 25.81 6.55 -17.43
N ASP A 128 26.16 6.66 -16.15
CA ASP A 128 27.02 5.69 -15.44
C ASP A 128 26.24 4.95 -14.34
N VAL A 129 26.96 4.11 -13.57
CA VAL A 129 26.37 3.34 -12.46
C VAL A 129 25.70 4.27 -11.43
N VAL A 130 26.30 5.43 -11.15
CA VAL A 130 25.77 6.40 -10.19
C VAL A 130 24.50 7.07 -10.75
N THR A 131 24.46 7.37 -12.05
CA THR A 131 23.27 7.89 -12.73
C THR A 131 22.09 6.93 -12.59
N TYR A 132 22.29 5.65 -12.92
CA TYR A 132 21.25 4.63 -12.84
C TYR A 132 20.80 4.38 -11.41
N THR A 133 21.72 4.35 -10.45
CA THR A 133 21.40 4.22 -9.01
C THR A 133 20.50 5.37 -8.55
N SER A 134 20.87 6.61 -8.89
CA SER A 134 20.12 7.82 -8.53
C SER A 134 18.71 7.78 -9.11
N LEU A 135 18.58 7.35 -10.36
CA LEU A 135 17.30 7.22 -11.06
C LEU A 135 16.41 6.13 -10.44
N ILE A 136 16.97 4.95 -10.16
CA ILE A 136 16.26 3.84 -9.50
C ILE A 136 15.76 4.28 -8.12
N SER A 137 16.59 4.95 -7.32
CA SER A 137 16.19 5.47 -6.02
C SER A 137 15.18 6.63 -6.10
N ALA A 138 15.14 7.39 -7.20
CA ALA A 138 14.08 8.36 -7.44
C ALA A 138 12.74 7.67 -7.74
N TYR A 139 12.76 6.64 -8.59
CA TYR A 139 11.57 5.82 -8.86
C TYR A 139 11.07 5.05 -7.64
N GLU A 140 11.97 4.53 -6.79
CA GLU A 140 11.63 3.92 -5.50
C GLU A 140 10.77 4.86 -4.65
N ARG A 141 11.28 6.08 -4.41
CA ARG A 141 10.59 7.10 -3.61
C ARG A 141 9.25 7.47 -4.24
N GLY A 142 9.23 7.66 -5.56
CA GLY A 142 8.01 7.88 -6.36
C GLY A 142 7.05 6.68 -6.44
N GLY A 143 7.46 5.47 -6.02
CA GLY A 143 6.63 4.26 -6.11
C GLY A 143 6.51 3.67 -7.50
N GLN A 144 7.33 4.11 -8.45
CA GLN A 144 7.30 3.64 -9.84
C GLN A 144 8.24 2.47 -10.07
N TRP A 145 7.95 1.34 -9.41
CA TRP A 145 8.81 0.16 -9.45
C TRP A 145 9.04 -0.40 -10.87
N HIS A 146 8.05 -0.27 -11.77
CA HIS A 146 8.17 -0.70 -13.17
C HIS A 146 9.27 0.10 -13.88
N LEU A 147 9.32 1.41 -13.66
CA LEU A 147 10.34 2.29 -14.23
C LEU A 147 11.71 2.01 -13.60
N ALA A 148 11.75 1.69 -12.30
CA ALA A 148 12.98 1.23 -11.63
C ALA A 148 13.52 -0.06 -12.29
N LEU A 149 12.65 -1.04 -12.56
CA LEU A 149 13.05 -2.28 -13.24
C LEU A 149 13.49 -2.04 -14.69
N GLN A 150 12.79 -1.19 -15.44
CA GLN A 150 13.19 -0.80 -16.80
C GLN A 150 14.54 -0.09 -16.80
N ALA A 151 14.79 0.81 -15.85
CA ALA A 151 16.08 1.48 -15.70
C ALA A 151 17.21 0.48 -15.38
N PHE A 152 16.95 -0.49 -14.49
CA PHE A 152 17.89 -1.57 -14.20
C PHE A 152 18.19 -2.45 -15.44
N GLN A 153 17.17 -2.80 -16.23
CA GLN A 153 17.36 -3.54 -17.49
C GLN A 153 18.14 -2.72 -18.53
N ARG A 154 17.85 -1.41 -18.65
CA ARG A 154 18.58 -0.49 -19.54
C ARG A 154 20.06 -0.38 -19.14
N MET A 155 20.33 -0.31 -17.84
CA MET A 155 21.69 -0.35 -17.28
C MET A 155 22.44 -1.61 -17.71
N LEU A 156 21.83 -2.79 -17.57
CA LEU A 156 22.41 -4.07 -18.00
C LEU A 156 22.64 -4.11 -19.51
N ALA A 157 21.67 -3.65 -20.31
CA ALA A 157 21.77 -3.63 -21.77
C ALA A 157 22.88 -2.71 -22.29
N GLN A 158 23.20 -1.64 -21.56
CA GLN A 158 24.31 -0.74 -21.86
C GLN A 158 25.67 -1.24 -21.34
N GLY A 159 25.71 -2.42 -20.70
CA GLY A 159 26.93 -3.01 -20.17
C GLY A 159 27.43 -2.39 -18.85
N CYS A 160 26.64 -1.54 -18.20
CA CYS A 160 26.95 -0.99 -16.89
C CYS A 160 26.76 -2.09 -15.84
N ARG A 161 27.84 -2.46 -15.14
CA ARG A 161 27.78 -3.52 -14.11
C ARG A 161 27.12 -2.99 -12.83
N PRO A 162 26.05 -3.62 -12.34
CA PRO A 162 25.45 -3.24 -11.06
C PRO A 162 26.38 -3.54 -9.90
N ASP A 163 26.35 -2.68 -8.89
CA ASP A 163 27.02 -2.90 -7.62
C ASP A 163 26.00 -3.24 -6.53
N ALA A 164 26.46 -3.42 -5.29
CA ALA A 164 25.60 -3.73 -4.16
C ALA A 164 24.57 -2.62 -3.86
N ILE A 165 24.89 -1.36 -4.17
CA ILE A 165 24.00 -0.22 -3.93
C ILE A 165 22.82 -0.28 -4.90
N VAL A 166 23.09 -0.56 -6.18
CA VAL A 166 22.03 -0.75 -7.19
C VAL A 166 21.12 -1.91 -6.81
N TYR A 167 21.69 -3.04 -6.40
CA TYR A 167 20.91 -4.21 -5.97
C TYR A 167 20.03 -3.90 -4.75
N ASN A 168 20.54 -3.18 -3.75
CA ASN A 168 19.73 -2.75 -2.61
C ASN A 168 18.56 -1.88 -3.09
N ALA A 169 18.84 -0.83 -3.86
CA ALA A 169 17.83 0.11 -4.33
C ALA A 169 16.72 -0.56 -5.16
N ILE A 170 17.06 -1.46 -6.10
CA ILE A 170 16.05 -2.15 -6.90
C ILE A 170 15.26 -3.18 -6.07
N ILE A 171 15.89 -3.89 -5.14
CA ILE A 171 15.21 -4.83 -4.25
C ILE A 171 14.24 -4.09 -3.34
N ASP A 172 14.64 -2.96 -2.77
CA ASP A 172 13.76 -2.12 -1.96
C ASP A 172 12.60 -1.57 -2.78
N ALA A 173 12.88 -1.04 -3.98
CA ALA A 173 11.87 -0.51 -4.89
C ALA A 173 10.82 -1.55 -5.25
N LEU A 174 11.21 -2.82 -5.45
CA LEU A 174 10.29 -3.91 -5.75
C LEU A 174 9.57 -4.42 -4.49
N TRP A 175 10.29 -4.56 -3.37
CA TRP A 175 9.77 -5.10 -2.12
C TRP A 175 8.67 -4.22 -1.52
N GLN A 176 8.90 -2.91 -1.51
CA GLN A 176 7.98 -1.93 -0.94
C GLN A 176 6.63 -1.85 -1.69
N THR A 177 6.53 -2.38 -2.89
CA THR A 177 5.28 -2.31 -3.67
C THR A 177 4.19 -3.22 -3.12
N GLY A 178 4.55 -4.23 -2.33
CA GLY A 178 3.63 -5.27 -1.90
C GLY A 178 3.02 -6.10 -3.04
N VAL A 179 3.44 -5.87 -4.30
CA VAL A 179 2.99 -6.61 -5.48
C VAL A 179 3.69 -7.96 -5.47
N VAL A 180 2.92 -9.04 -5.51
CA VAL A 180 3.43 -10.42 -5.39
C VAL A 180 4.53 -10.70 -6.42
N TRP A 181 4.31 -10.30 -7.67
CA TRP A 181 5.28 -10.49 -8.74
C TRP A 181 6.56 -9.68 -8.53
N ALA A 182 6.44 -8.39 -8.17
CA ALA A 182 7.61 -7.56 -7.91
C ALA A 182 8.45 -8.12 -6.76
N GLN A 183 7.81 -8.62 -5.69
CA GLN A 183 8.49 -9.29 -4.58
C GLN A 183 9.18 -10.60 -5.01
N ALA A 184 8.61 -11.35 -5.96
CA ALA A 184 9.26 -12.51 -6.55
C ALA A 184 10.50 -12.15 -7.37
N THR A 185 10.40 -11.13 -8.21
CA THR A 185 11.55 -10.59 -8.95
C THR A 185 12.63 -10.06 -7.99
N ALA A 186 12.25 -9.45 -6.88
CA ALA A 186 13.21 -9.01 -5.85
C ALA A 186 14.00 -10.20 -5.26
N LEU A 187 13.33 -11.34 -5.00
CA LEU A 187 13.98 -12.56 -4.54
C LEU A 187 14.94 -13.15 -5.59
N GLU A 188 14.56 -13.15 -6.87
CA GLU A 188 15.43 -13.58 -7.97
C GLU A 188 16.67 -12.68 -8.10
N LEU A 189 16.48 -11.36 -8.03
CA LEU A 189 17.57 -10.39 -8.06
C LEU A 189 18.49 -10.56 -6.84
N TYR A 190 17.94 -10.85 -5.66
CA TYR A 190 18.74 -11.18 -4.48
C TYR A 190 19.60 -12.42 -4.71
N HIS A 191 19.04 -13.51 -5.25
CA HIS A 191 19.83 -14.70 -5.59
C HIS A 191 20.90 -14.41 -6.65
N SER A 192 20.60 -13.57 -7.64
CA SER A 192 21.58 -13.11 -8.63
C SER A 192 22.72 -12.32 -7.97
N ALA A 193 22.40 -11.41 -7.06
CA ALA A 193 23.38 -10.63 -6.31
C ALA A 193 24.27 -11.51 -5.41
N VAL A 194 23.71 -12.55 -4.78
CA VAL A 194 24.49 -13.55 -4.03
C VAL A 194 25.46 -14.31 -4.95
N LYS A 195 24.99 -14.76 -6.12
CA LYS A 195 25.85 -15.48 -7.10
C LYS A 195 27.00 -14.61 -7.61
N GLN A 196 26.78 -13.30 -7.70
CA GLN A 196 27.79 -12.32 -8.12
C GLN A 196 28.69 -11.85 -6.96
N GLY A 197 28.44 -12.29 -5.73
CA GLY A 197 29.24 -11.96 -4.55
C GLY A 197 28.93 -10.61 -3.92
N HIS A 198 27.84 -9.94 -4.32
CA HIS A 198 27.41 -8.67 -3.71
C HIS A 198 26.75 -8.88 -2.33
N PHE A 199 26.07 -10.01 -2.13
CA PHE A 199 25.43 -10.38 -0.87
C PHE A 199 25.90 -11.75 -0.38
N ARG A 200 25.74 -12.01 0.92
CA ARG A 200 25.90 -13.34 1.51
C ARG A 200 24.53 -13.96 1.77
N ALA A 201 24.32 -15.20 1.34
CA ALA A 201 23.13 -15.94 1.70
C ALA A 201 23.10 -16.21 3.22
N PRO A 202 21.99 -15.94 3.91
CA PRO A 202 21.86 -16.27 5.32
C PRO A 202 21.83 -17.79 5.48
N ARG A 203 22.65 -18.33 6.39
CA ARG A 203 22.70 -19.77 6.70
C ARG A 203 22.78 -20.01 8.20
N VAL A 204 22.19 -21.10 8.64
CA VAL A 204 22.26 -21.59 10.01
C VAL A 204 23.52 -22.43 10.15
N ASN A 205 24.53 -21.92 10.85
CA ASN A 205 25.74 -22.69 11.14
C ASN A 205 25.39 -23.80 12.14
N GLY A 206 25.42 -25.05 11.70
CA GLY A 206 25.17 -26.20 12.57
C GLY A 206 26.32 -26.46 13.55
N PRO A 207 26.06 -27.15 14.69
CA PRO A 207 27.11 -27.63 15.56
C PRO A 207 27.89 -28.75 14.84
N GLY A 208 28.94 -28.41 14.08
CA GLY A 208 29.79 -29.40 13.40
C GLY A 208 30.58 -28.90 12.18
N ASP A 209 30.26 -27.74 11.60
CA ASP A 209 30.98 -27.20 10.44
C ASP A 209 32.26 -26.48 10.89
N GLY A 210 33.31 -27.28 11.17
CA GLY A 210 34.64 -26.84 11.58
C GLY A 210 35.52 -26.29 10.45
N SER A 211 35.01 -25.35 9.65
CA SER A 211 35.85 -24.52 8.77
C SER A 211 35.87 -23.07 9.27
N GLY A 212 36.54 -22.89 10.40
CA GLY A 212 36.89 -21.56 10.89
C GLY A 212 37.82 -20.85 9.92
N THR A 213 37.34 -19.76 9.32
CA THR A 213 38.02 -18.45 9.28
C THR A 213 37.05 -17.43 8.69
N GLY A 214 36.54 -16.53 9.54
CA GLY A 214 35.70 -15.41 9.11
C GLY A 214 34.98 -14.78 10.29
N SER A 215 35.60 -13.75 10.86
CA SER A 215 35.02 -12.83 11.85
C SER A 215 33.53 -12.48 11.57
N PRO A 216 32.69 -12.33 12.62
CA PRO A 216 31.30 -11.91 12.51
C PRO A 216 31.27 -10.39 12.33
N THR A 217 31.45 -9.91 11.11
CA THR A 217 31.20 -8.50 10.79
C THR A 217 30.50 -8.37 9.44
N ALA A 218 29.29 -7.82 9.53
CA ALA A 218 28.64 -6.91 8.60
C ALA A 218 28.37 -7.36 7.15
N ASN A 219 27.08 -7.44 6.82
CA ASN A 219 26.57 -7.09 5.49
C ASN A 219 26.72 -5.57 5.26
N SER A 220 27.94 -5.06 5.20
CA SER A 220 28.25 -3.71 4.69
C SER A 220 28.94 -3.86 3.33
N PRO A 221 28.67 -2.98 2.36
CA PRO A 221 29.37 -3.01 1.08
C PRO A 221 30.85 -2.71 1.31
N ALA A 222 31.73 -3.54 0.75
CA ALA A 222 33.16 -3.34 0.78
C ALA A 222 33.53 -2.01 0.10
N ALA A 223 34.00 -1.04 0.88
CA ALA A 223 34.65 0.15 0.34
C ALA A 223 35.99 -0.27 -0.30
N PHE A 224 36.04 -0.27 -1.64
CA PHE A 224 37.30 -0.36 -2.38
C PHE A 224 38.07 0.96 -2.23
N ALA A 225 39.19 0.95 -1.51
CA ALA A 225 40.22 1.98 -1.60
C ALA A 225 41.35 1.49 -2.52
N PRO A 226 41.92 2.32 -3.41
CA PRO A 226 43.06 1.95 -4.22
C PRO A 226 44.35 1.98 -3.39
N GLY A 227 45.26 1.04 -3.66
CA GLY A 227 46.41 0.74 -2.81
C GLY A 227 47.56 1.76 -2.83
N GLY A 228 48.45 1.61 -1.83
CA GLY A 228 49.79 2.18 -1.76
C GLY A 228 50.67 1.34 -0.82
N PRO A 229 51.98 1.15 -1.10
CA PRO A 229 52.82 0.17 -0.38
C PRO A 229 53.68 0.78 0.74
N GLY A 230 53.88 0.00 1.82
CA GLY A 230 55.14 -0.07 2.59
C GLY A 230 55.25 0.70 3.92
N GLY A 231 55.64 -0.01 5.00
CA GLY A 231 56.28 0.57 6.20
C GLY A 231 55.88 -0.06 7.56
N PRO A 232 56.82 -0.57 8.41
CA PRO A 232 56.51 -1.49 9.51
C PRO A 232 56.48 -0.89 10.94
N SER A 233 55.68 -1.54 11.81
CA SER A 233 55.81 -1.83 13.25
C SER A 233 56.21 -0.76 14.30
N GLY A 234 55.37 -0.62 15.34
CA GLY A 234 55.73 -0.14 16.70
C GLY A 234 54.54 -0.23 17.68
N PRO A 235 54.67 -0.74 18.93
CA PRO A 235 53.55 -1.24 19.76
C PRO A 235 53.16 -0.34 20.96
N GLY A 236 51.94 -0.51 21.49
CA GLY A 236 51.51 0.00 22.81
C GLY A 236 49.99 0.17 22.97
N GLY A 237 49.33 -0.73 23.73
CA GLY A 237 47.88 -0.76 24.02
C GLY A 237 47.39 0.28 25.06
N PRO A 238 46.26 0.08 25.80
CA PRO A 238 45.44 -1.14 25.99
C PRO A 238 43.90 -0.93 25.90
N GLY A 239 43.12 -2.03 26.06
CA GLY A 239 41.73 -1.93 26.51
C GLY A 239 40.67 -2.80 25.83
N ALA A 240 40.99 -4.05 25.49
CA ALA A 240 39.99 -5.03 25.05
C ALA A 240 39.01 -5.37 26.20
N GLY A 241 37.72 -5.08 25.99
CA GLY A 241 36.64 -5.71 26.76
C GLY A 241 36.57 -7.19 26.37
N ALA A 242 36.89 -8.06 27.32
CA ALA A 242 36.88 -9.50 27.14
C ALA A 242 35.47 -10.03 26.78
N PRO A 243 35.36 -11.01 25.87
CA PRO A 243 34.13 -11.78 25.71
C PRO A 243 34.00 -12.71 26.92
N LEU A 244 32.83 -12.69 27.56
CA LEU A 244 32.49 -13.62 28.64
C LEU A 244 32.52 -15.06 28.08
N GLY A 245 33.48 -15.84 28.53
CA GLY A 245 33.56 -17.28 28.31
C GLY A 245 32.51 -18.02 29.14
N GLY A 246 31.74 -18.88 28.48
CA GLY A 246 30.82 -19.84 29.08
C GLY A 246 30.41 -20.91 28.07
N ALA A 247 31.08 -22.07 28.13
CA ALA A 247 30.68 -23.40 27.66
C ALA A 247 29.89 -23.56 26.34
N GLY A 248 30.60 -23.98 25.28
CA GLY A 248 30.20 -25.04 24.33
C GLY A 248 28.74 -25.16 23.91
N GLY A 249 28.28 -24.29 23.02
CA GLY A 249 27.07 -24.46 22.22
C GLY A 249 26.91 -23.27 21.29
N GLY A 250 27.16 -23.44 19.98
CA GLY A 250 27.13 -22.35 19.01
C GLY A 250 25.82 -21.56 19.08
N ARG A 251 25.90 -20.23 18.98
CA ARG A 251 24.75 -19.33 18.79
C ARG A 251 24.58 -19.09 17.30
N GLY A 252 23.39 -19.39 16.74
CA GLY A 252 23.06 -18.99 15.37
C GLY A 252 22.48 -17.58 15.35
N GLU A 253 23.02 -16.70 14.51
CA GLU A 253 22.65 -15.27 14.52
C GLU A 253 22.34 -14.77 13.10
N LEU A 254 21.22 -14.07 12.96
CA LEU A 254 20.83 -13.33 11.76
C LEU A 254 20.95 -11.83 12.02
N ASN A 255 21.88 -11.16 11.32
CA ASN A 255 22.10 -9.73 11.44
C ASN A 255 21.37 -8.94 10.33
N LEU A 256 20.43 -8.09 10.74
CA LEU A 256 19.62 -7.24 9.86
C LEU A 256 19.88 -5.74 10.05
N HIS A 257 20.67 -5.34 11.05
CA HIS A 257 20.81 -3.93 11.47
C HIS A 257 21.29 -2.96 10.37
N ALA A 258 22.20 -3.41 9.50
CA ALA A 258 22.80 -2.60 8.42
C ALA A 258 22.16 -2.87 7.04
N LEU A 259 21.09 -3.67 6.99
CA LEU A 259 20.41 -4.00 5.75
C LEU A 259 19.31 -3.00 5.44
N THR A 260 19.05 -2.79 4.15
CA THR A 260 17.84 -2.10 3.72
C THR A 260 16.60 -2.98 3.92
N ALA A 261 15.41 -2.38 3.94
CA ALA A 261 14.20 -3.06 4.39
C ALA A 261 13.85 -4.30 3.54
N GLY A 262 13.92 -4.20 2.21
CA GLY A 262 13.64 -5.31 1.32
C GLY A 262 14.66 -6.43 1.44
N VAL A 263 15.95 -6.08 1.49
CA VAL A 263 17.04 -7.05 1.65
C VAL A 263 16.95 -7.77 3.01
N ALA A 264 16.61 -7.05 4.07
CA ALA A 264 16.42 -7.64 5.40
C ALA A 264 15.25 -8.63 5.44
N MET A 265 14.12 -8.30 4.83
CA MET A 265 12.95 -9.18 4.79
C MET A 265 13.21 -10.43 3.94
N ILE A 266 13.89 -10.31 2.81
CA ILE A 266 14.31 -11.46 2.00
C ILE A 266 15.32 -12.33 2.77
N SER A 267 16.26 -11.70 3.47
CA SER A 267 17.25 -12.41 4.30
C SER A 267 16.58 -13.19 5.42
N LEU A 268 15.62 -12.59 6.11
CA LEU A 268 14.83 -13.25 7.15
C LEU A 268 14.03 -14.43 6.59
N TYR A 269 13.39 -14.26 5.43
CA TYR A 269 12.69 -15.35 4.75
C TYR A 269 13.59 -16.53 4.42
N LEU A 270 14.73 -16.27 3.76
CA LEU A 270 15.67 -17.32 3.39
C LEU A 270 16.25 -18.02 4.61
N TRP A 271 16.51 -17.29 5.68
CA TRP A 271 16.98 -17.86 6.95
C TRP A 271 15.93 -18.76 7.61
N LEU A 272 14.66 -18.36 7.59
CA LEU A 272 13.56 -19.19 8.11
C LEU A 272 13.34 -20.45 7.27
N CYS A 273 13.48 -20.37 5.95
CA CYS A 273 13.49 -21.53 5.07
C CYS A 273 14.65 -22.47 5.42
N ASP A 274 15.85 -21.94 5.58
CA ASP A 274 17.04 -22.72 5.94
C ASP A 274 16.87 -23.42 7.30
N LEU A 275 16.30 -22.75 8.31
CA LEU A 275 15.94 -23.36 9.60
C LEU A 275 15.02 -24.58 9.43
N ARG A 276 13.95 -24.45 8.64
CA ARG A 276 13.03 -25.56 8.35
C ARG A 276 13.76 -26.69 7.61
N ASP A 277 14.55 -26.35 6.61
CA ASP A 277 15.23 -27.33 5.76
C ASP A 277 16.30 -28.10 6.58
N VAL A 278 17.03 -27.44 7.48
CA VAL A 278 17.93 -28.08 8.45
C VAL A 278 17.18 -29.01 9.41
N VAL A 279 16.06 -28.58 9.99
CA VAL A 279 15.26 -29.38 10.95
C VAL A 279 14.60 -30.60 10.29
N THR A 280 14.19 -30.46 9.03
CA THR A 280 13.60 -31.55 8.24
C THR A 280 14.64 -32.55 7.76
N ALA A 281 15.85 -32.09 7.39
CA ALA A 281 16.91 -32.97 6.92
C ALA A 281 17.72 -33.64 8.04
N ARG A 282 17.99 -32.93 9.15
CA ARG A 282 18.94 -33.34 10.20
C ARG A 282 18.30 -33.58 11.58
N GLY A 283 17.00 -33.29 11.76
CA GLY A 283 16.27 -33.50 13.02
C GLY A 283 16.39 -32.35 14.03
N ASP A 284 15.77 -32.50 15.21
CA ASP A 284 15.59 -31.41 16.19
C ASP A 284 16.85 -30.92 16.87
N GLY A 285 17.85 -31.80 17.02
CA GLY A 285 19.14 -31.46 17.62
C GLY A 285 20.11 -30.77 16.65
N ALA A 286 19.71 -30.55 15.39
CA ALA A 286 20.58 -29.96 14.38
C ALA A 286 20.70 -28.43 14.49
N LEU A 287 19.75 -27.79 15.17
CA LEU A 287 19.79 -26.36 15.40
C LEU A 287 20.76 -25.99 16.53
N PRO A 288 21.41 -24.82 16.45
CA PRO A 288 22.20 -24.27 17.56
C PRO A 288 21.36 -24.12 18.83
N ALA A 289 22.00 -24.19 20.00
CA ALA A 289 21.30 -24.14 21.30
C ALA A 289 20.50 -22.84 21.48
N ALA A 290 21.04 -21.72 20.97
CA ALA A 290 20.40 -20.42 20.96
C ALA A 290 20.41 -19.84 19.54
N LEU A 291 19.28 -19.25 19.15
CA LEU A 291 19.09 -18.54 17.89
C LEU A 291 18.71 -17.09 18.16
N ALA A 292 19.25 -16.16 17.36
CA ALA A 292 19.04 -14.74 17.54
C ALA A 292 18.81 -13.98 16.23
N ILE A 293 17.91 -13.01 16.27
CA ILE A 293 17.67 -12.04 15.19
C ILE A 293 18.05 -10.65 15.71
N VAL A 294 19.00 -10.01 15.05
CA VAL A 294 19.53 -8.69 15.42
C VAL A 294 19.00 -7.64 14.45
N THR A 295 18.13 -6.76 14.94
CA THR A 295 17.55 -5.66 14.15
C THR A 295 18.15 -4.30 14.48
N ASP A 296 18.92 -4.20 15.57
CA ASP A 296 19.47 -2.94 16.09
C ASP A 296 20.83 -3.21 16.73
N ALA A 297 21.81 -2.36 16.45
CA ALA A 297 23.09 -2.40 17.13
C ALA A 297 22.93 -1.64 18.46
N GLY A 298 23.26 -2.28 19.58
CA GLY A 298 22.97 -1.78 20.93
C GLY A 298 23.43 -0.35 21.22
N SER A 299 23.12 0.16 22.42
CA SER A 299 23.27 1.58 22.83
C SER A 299 24.66 2.21 22.65
N ASN A 300 25.69 1.41 22.38
CA ASN A 300 27.09 1.85 22.22
C ASN A 300 27.54 1.94 20.75
N SER A 301 26.66 1.61 19.78
CA SER A 301 26.94 1.74 18.35
C SER A 301 26.58 3.15 17.84
N LYS A 302 27.41 3.71 16.96
CA LYS A 302 27.10 4.96 16.24
C LYS A 302 26.06 4.76 15.13
N GLU A 303 25.85 3.52 14.70
CA GLU A 303 24.87 3.12 13.71
C GLU A 303 23.63 2.59 14.43
N GLN A 304 22.57 3.40 14.50
CA GLN A 304 21.26 2.94 14.96
C GLN A 304 20.64 2.06 13.88
N GLY A 305 20.11 0.89 14.27
CA GLY A 305 19.41 0.01 13.33
C GLY A 305 18.17 0.66 12.77
N ASN A 306 17.73 0.18 11.61
CA ASN A 306 16.53 0.70 10.97
C ASN A 306 15.29 0.38 11.83
N PHE A 307 14.72 1.42 12.46
CA PHE A 307 13.52 1.30 13.32
C PHE A 307 12.36 0.59 12.61
N ILE A 308 12.22 0.79 11.30
CA ILE A 308 11.18 0.17 10.48
C ILE A 308 11.33 -1.36 10.48
N ILE A 309 12.55 -1.86 10.31
CA ILE A 309 12.85 -3.29 10.29
C ILE A 309 12.58 -3.89 11.67
N LYS A 310 13.00 -3.20 12.72
CA LYS A 310 12.77 -3.61 14.11
C LYS A 310 11.28 -3.78 14.44
N GLU A 311 10.44 -2.79 14.12
CA GLU A 311 8.99 -2.87 14.35
C GLU A 311 8.36 -4.01 13.51
N ALA A 312 8.74 -4.12 12.23
CA ALA A 312 8.20 -5.12 11.33
C ALA A 312 8.52 -6.55 11.79
N VAL A 313 9.80 -6.84 12.08
CA VAL A 313 10.25 -8.17 12.51
C VAL A 313 9.66 -8.53 13.87
N SER A 314 9.63 -7.60 14.82
CA SER A 314 9.02 -7.86 16.14
C SER A 314 7.52 -8.17 16.03
N THR A 315 6.79 -7.39 15.22
CA THR A 315 5.35 -7.60 15.00
C THR A 315 5.09 -8.93 14.28
N MET A 316 5.89 -9.26 13.27
CA MET A 316 5.78 -10.53 12.55
C MET A 316 6.01 -11.74 13.46
N MET A 317 7.09 -11.73 14.27
CA MET A 317 7.37 -12.82 15.22
C MET A 317 6.26 -12.97 16.26
N ALA A 318 5.71 -11.86 16.77
CA ALA A 318 4.59 -11.88 17.69
C ALA A 318 3.30 -12.43 17.05
N PHE A 319 2.96 -11.95 15.84
CA PHE A 319 1.80 -12.40 15.08
C PHE A 319 1.86 -13.90 14.77
N TRP A 320 3.05 -14.42 14.49
CA TRP A 320 3.26 -15.84 14.22
C TRP A 320 3.19 -16.72 15.47
N GLY A 321 3.19 -16.13 16.67
CA GLY A 321 3.38 -16.88 17.91
C GLY A 321 4.74 -17.57 17.95
N ALA A 322 5.75 -16.98 17.29
CA ALA A 322 7.08 -17.56 17.17
C ALA A 322 7.79 -17.57 18.54
N PRO A 323 8.74 -18.49 18.77
CA PRO A 323 9.45 -18.61 20.04
C PRO A 323 10.46 -17.48 20.31
N PHE A 324 10.65 -16.56 19.35
CA PHE A 324 11.57 -15.43 19.46
C PHE A 324 11.01 -14.32 20.36
N LYS A 325 11.71 -14.04 21.46
CA LYS A 325 11.33 -13.01 22.44
C LYS A 325 12.38 -11.91 22.51
N PRO A 326 11.99 -10.65 22.77
CA PRO A 326 12.96 -9.59 23.00
C PRO A 326 13.87 -9.96 24.17
N SER A 327 15.18 -9.80 23.96
CA SER A 327 16.17 -10.07 25.00
C SER A 327 15.93 -9.15 26.20
N GLN A 328 16.13 -9.67 27.42
CA GLN A 328 15.95 -8.91 28.66
C GLN A 328 17.11 -7.93 28.90
N ASP A 329 18.21 -8.09 28.16
CA ASP A 329 19.37 -7.21 28.25
C ASP A 329 19.06 -5.85 27.63
N ARG A 330 18.99 -4.82 28.50
CA ARG A 330 18.72 -3.41 28.12
C ARG A 330 19.77 -2.81 27.16
N SER A 331 20.89 -3.49 26.94
CA SER A 331 21.95 -3.07 26.01
C SER A 331 21.55 -3.26 24.54
N TYR A 332 20.64 -4.19 24.20
CA TYR A 332 20.22 -4.49 22.83
C TYR A 332 18.70 -4.41 22.68
N LEU A 333 18.18 -3.20 22.45
CA LEU A 333 16.73 -2.97 22.28
C LEU A 333 16.14 -3.65 21.02
N GLY A 334 16.93 -4.23 20.12
CA GLY A 334 16.49 -4.87 18.87
C GLY A 334 16.94 -6.32 18.70
N LEU A 335 17.25 -7.02 19.79
CA LEU A 335 17.65 -8.43 19.78
C LEU A 335 16.47 -9.34 20.15
N LEU A 336 16.13 -10.29 19.28
CA LEU A 336 15.14 -11.34 19.54
C LEU A 336 15.82 -12.69 19.70
N GLU A 337 15.55 -13.42 20.77
CA GLU A 337 16.22 -14.69 21.10
C GLU A 337 15.20 -15.83 21.27
N ALA A 338 15.59 -17.03 20.84
CA ALA A 338 14.83 -18.27 21.01
C ALA A 338 15.77 -19.46 21.27
N SER A 339 15.25 -20.51 21.92
CA SER A 339 15.98 -21.78 22.04
C SER A 339 15.85 -22.61 20.76
N GLY A 340 16.94 -23.28 20.36
CA GLY A 340 16.95 -24.17 19.20
C GLY A 340 15.80 -25.19 19.18
N PRO A 341 15.53 -25.92 20.28
CA PRO A 341 14.43 -26.89 20.33
C PRO A 341 13.04 -26.27 20.14
N ALA A 342 12.79 -25.08 20.69
CA ALA A 342 11.51 -24.40 20.52
C ALA A 342 11.30 -23.96 19.06
N VAL A 343 12.37 -23.48 18.41
CA VAL A 343 12.36 -23.15 16.98
C VAL A 343 12.12 -24.40 16.13
N ALA A 344 12.79 -25.52 16.43
CA ALA A 344 12.62 -26.78 15.71
C ALA A 344 11.17 -27.30 15.75
N GLN A 345 10.52 -27.24 16.91
CA GLN A 345 9.12 -27.60 17.05
C GLN A 345 8.20 -26.66 16.25
N TRP A 346 8.49 -25.36 16.31
CA TRP A 346 7.68 -24.33 15.64
C TRP A 346 7.74 -24.45 14.11
N VAL A 347 8.92 -24.61 13.50
CA VAL A 347 9.07 -24.66 12.03
C VAL A 347 8.44 -25.91 11.40
N ARG A 348 8.12 -26.95 12.18
CA ARG A 348 7.38 -28.14 11.70
C ARG A 348 5.87 -27.98 11.70
N THR A 349 5.34 -26.91 12.28
CA THR A 349 3.89 -26.71 12.33
C THR A 349 3.34 -26.36 10.95
N ASP A 350 2.15 -26.88 10.63
CA ASP A 350 1.41 -26.46 9.42
C ASP A 350 1.13 -24.95 9.44
N ALA A 351 0.99 -24.39 10.65
CA ALA A 351 0.85 -22.95 10.87
C ALA A 351 2.05 -22.16 10.35
N PHE A 352 3.28 -22.57 10.66
CA PHE A 352 4.50 -21.93 10.14
C PHE A 352 4.55 -21.95 8.62
N SER A 353 4.26 -23.10 7.99
CA SER A 353 4.30 -23.24 6.53
C SER A 353 3.28 -22.33 5.84
N ALA A 354 2.06 -22.25 6.38
CA ALA A 354 1.02 -21.37 5.86
C ALA A 354 1.35 -19.88 6.11
N GLN A 355 1.91 -19.53 7.27
CA GLN A 355 2.38 -18.18 7.59
C GLN A 355 3.49 -17.72 6.63
N LEU A 356 4.48 -18.58 6.38
CA LEU A 356 5.58 -18.32 5.46
C LEU A 356 5.07 -18.11 4.03
N ALA A 357 4.14 -18.96 3.56
CA ALA A 357 3.50 -18.82 2.25
C ALA A 357 2.65 -17.54 2.14
N SER A 358 2.02 -17.10 3.24
CA SER A 358 1.21 -15.88 3.24
C SER A 358 2.01 -14.59 3.10
N LEU A 359 3.25 -14.57 3.61
CA LEU A 359 4.13 -13.40 3.54
C LEU A 359 5.02 -13.37 2.30
N PHE A 360 5.35 -14.54 1.76
CA PHE A 360 6.20 -14.69 0.58
C PHE A 360 5.53 -15.57 -0.48
N PRO A 361 4.41 -15.11 -1.08
CA PRO A 361 3.70 -15.84 -2.13
C PRO A 361 4.57 -16.11 -3.38
N ALA A 362 5.68 -15.38 -3.51
CA ALA A 362 6.69 -15.48 -4.54
C ALA A 362 7.34 -16.86 -4.76
N SER A 363 7.36 -17.73 -3.75
CA SER A 363 8.11 -19.01 -3.83
C SER A 363 7.56 -20.03 -4.82
N ALA A 364 6.32 -19.84 -5.30
CA ALA A 364 5.64 -20.73 -6.25
C ALA A 364 5.44 -20.12 -7.64
N ALA A 365 5.82 -18.86 -7.86
CA ALA A 365 5.78 -18.26 -9.18
C ALA A 365 6.90 -18.88 -10.04
N PRO A 366 6.63 -19.31 -11.29
CA PRO A 366 7.66 -19.87 -12.14
C PRO A 366 8.77 -18.82 -12.36
N PRO A 367 10.06 -19.21 -12.37
CA PRO A 367 11.13 -18.33 -12.81
C PRO A 367 10.91 -18.04 -14.28
N LEU A 368 10.56 -16.79 -14.60
CA LEU A 368 10.18 -16.40 -15.95
C LEU A 368 11.40 -15.83 -16.68
N GLY A 369 11.65 -16.32 -17.89
CA GLY A 369 12.74 -15.82 -18.73
C GLY A 369 12.53 -14.35 -19.11
N ALA A 370 13.57 -13.69 -19.66
CA ALA A 370 13.48 -12.28 -20.06
C ALA A 370 12.32 -11.98 -21.05
N ALA A 371 11.95 -12.94 -21.90
CA ALA A 371 10.82 -12.84 -22.82
C ALA A 371 9.46 -12.85 -22.11
N ASP A 372 9.34 -13.62 -21.02
CA ASP A 372 8.13 -13.72 -20.22
C ASP A 372 7.95 -12.49 -19.30
N ALA A 373 9.05 -11.90 -18.83
CA ALA A 373 9.02 -10.69 -18.00
C ALA A 373 8.37 -9.50 -18.72
N ALA A 374 8.63 -9.33 -20.03
CA ALA A 374 7.99 -8.28 -20.83
C ALA A 374 6.48 -8.50 -20.99
N ALA A 375 6.05 -9.75 -21.19
CA ALA A 375 4.64 -10.10 -21.25
C ALA A 375 3.95 -9.84 -19.91
N VAL A 376 4.56 -10.24 -18.78
CA VAL A 376 3.99 -9.97 -17.45
C VAL A 376 3.92 -8.48 -17.16
N LEU A 377 4.95 -7.71 -17.51
CA LEU A 377 4.94 -6.26 -17.33
C LEU A 377 3.83 -5.60 -18.15
N ALA A 378 3.58 -6.06 -19.38
CA ALA A 378 2.46 -5.60 -20.19
C ALA A 378 1.10 -5.96 -19.58
N HIS A 379 0.97 -7.16 -19.02
CA HIS A 379 -0.25 -7.56 -18.30
C HIS A 379 -0.47 -6.73 -17.02
N GLU A 380 0.58 -6.42 -16.27
CA GLU A 380 0.53 -5.54 -15.09
C GLU A 380 0.15 -4.11 -15.47
N GLN A 381 0.72 -3.57 -16.56
CA GLN A 381 0.31 -2.27 -17.09
C GLN A 381 -1.17 -2.25 -17.49
N ALA A 382 -1.67 -3.30 -18.14
CA ALA A 382 -3.08 -3.44 -18.47
C ALA A 382 -3.96 -3.52 -17.22
N ALA A 383 -3.54 -4.29 -16.20
CA ALA A 383 -4.22 -4.35 -14.89
C ALA A 383 -4.31 -2.99 -14.24
N ARG A 384 -3.19 -2.26 -14.24
CA ARG A 384 -3.09 -0.94 -13.63
C ARG A 384 -4.06 0.02 -14.31
N GLY A 385 -4.12 0.02 -15.63
CA GLY A 385 -5.10 0.81 -16.38
C GLY A 385 -6.55 0.45 -16.01
N GLN A 386 -6.88 -0.84 -15.92
CA GLN A 386 -8.20 -1.30 -15.47
C GLN A 386 -8.51 -0.88 -14.03
N CYS A 387 -7.52 -0.98 -13.13
CA CYS A 387 -7.66 -0.55 -11.75
C CYS A 387 -7.88 0.96 -11.69
N ASP A 388 -7.11 1.76 -12.43
CA ASP A 388 -7.22 3.23 -12.45
C ASP A 388 -8.61 3.66 -12.98
N GLU A 389 -9.16 2.97 -13.98
CA GLU A 389 -10.54 3.17 -14.42
C GLU A 389 -11.56 2.80 -13.33
N ALA A 390 -11.34 1.68 -12.63
CA ALA A 390 -12.18 1.27 -11.50
C ALA A 390 -12.11 2.29 -10.35
N PHE A 391 -10.93 2.84 -10.06
CA PHE A 391 -10.75 3.92 -9.09
C PHE A 391 -11.47 5.20 -9.51
N ALA A 392 -11.38 5.58 -10.78
CA ALA A 392 -12.12 6.72 -11.31
C ALA A 392 -13.65 6.49 -11.23
N ALA A 393 -14.13 5.25 -11.38
CA ALA A 393 -15.52 4.90 -11.14
C ALA A 393 -15.90 4.99 -9.65
N VAL A 394 -15.04 4.50 -8.75
CA VAL A 394 -15.22 4.61 -7.30
C VAL A 394 -15.26 6.09 -6.86
N ALA A 395 -14.33 6.91 -7.35
CA ALA A 395 -14.27 8.33 -7.01
C ALA A 395 -15.51 9.09 -7.50
N ARG A 396 -15.98 8.82 -8.74
CA ARG A 396 -17.25 9.37 -9.24
C ARG A 396 -18.44 8.95 -8.39
N PHE A 397 -18.48 7.68 -8.01
CA PHE A 397 -19.51 7.13 -7.14
C PHE A 397 -19.49 7.81 -5.76
N GLU A 398 -18.34 7.89 -5.09
CA GLU A 398 -18.22 8.50 -3.77
C GLU A 398 -18.49 10.02 -3.79
N ALA A 399 -18.18 10.71 -4.90
CA ALA A 399 -18.48 12.13 -5.04
C ALA A 399 -19.99 12.41 -5.16
N SER A 400 -20.77 11.50 -5.74
CA SER A 400 -22.22 11.66 -5.90
C SER A 400 -23.05 11.00 -4.79
N HIS A 401 -22.45 10.11 -3.99
CA HIS A 401 -23.15 9.32 -3.00
C HIS A 401 -22.62 9.58 -1.58
N SER A 402 -23.46 10.18 -0.75
CA SER A 402 -23.21 10.36 0.69
C SER A 402 -24.37 9.78 1.51
N LEU A 403 -24.04 9.11 2.61
CA LEU A 403 -25.04 8.64 3.57
C LEU A 403 -25.39 9.77 4.53
N GLN A 404 -26.67 10.07 4.66
CA GLN A 404 -27.22 10.97 5.65
C GLN A 404 -27.63 10.17 6.88
N LEU A 405 -26.72 10.04 7.85
CA LEU A 405 -26.99 9.28 9.08
C LEU A 405 -28.15 9.86 9.90
N GLY A 406 -28.33 11.19 9.86
CA GLY A 406 -29.39 11.88 10.59
C GLY A 406 -30.81 11.56 10.11
N SER A 407 -30.97 11.05 8.88
CA SER A 407 -32.26 10.63 8.33
C SER A 407 -32.54 9.15 8.51
N MET A 408 -31.57 8.34 8.94
CA MET A 408 -31.76 6.91 9.14
C MET A 408 -32.65 6.64 10.37
N ALA A 409 -33.74 5.92 10.16
CA ALA A 409 -34.67 5.58 11.23
C ALA A 409 -34.02 4.66 12.30
N GLY A 410 -34.27 4.93 13.57
CA GLY A 410 -33.76 4.11 14.68
C GLY A 410 -34.21 2.64 14.62
N ALA A 411 -35.39 2.37 14.07
CA ALA A 411 -35.88 1.02 13.83
C ALA A 411 -34.98 0.24 12.85
N TYR A 412 -34.45 0.91 11.81
CA TYR A 412 -33.49 0.31 10.91
C TYR A 412 -32.15 0.06 11.61
N LEU A 413 -31.59 1.08 12.28
CA LEU A 413 -30.30 0.95 12.97
C LEU A 413 -30.30 -0.20 13.99
N GLY A 414 -31.44 -0.44 14.67
CA GLY A 414 -31.61 -1.56 15.60
C GLY A 414 -31.72 -2.95 14.94
N GLN A 415 -32.14 -3.04 13.68
CA GLN A 415 -32.32 -4.30 12.95
C GLN A 415 -31.26 -4.55 11.87
N ARG A 416 -30.42 -3.56 11.57
CA ARG A 416 -29.44 -3.58 10.47
C ARG A 416 -28.56 -4.82 10.49
N THR A 417 -28.03 -5.19 11.66
CA THR A 417 -27.17 -6.39 11.79
C THR A 417 -27.90 -7.67 11.37
N GLY A 418 -29.16 -7.86 11.79
CA GLY A 418 -29.97 -9.01 11.40
C GLY A 418 -30.31 -9.02 9.91
N LEU A 419 -30.56 -7.84 9.31
CA LEU A 419 -30.81 -7.70 7.88
C LEU A 419 -29.56 -8.05 7.06
N VAL A 420 -28.38 -7.55 7.46
CA VAL A 420 -27.10 -7.88 6.82
C VAL A 420 -26.85 -9.39 6.87
N SER A 421 -27.05 -10.04 8.03
CA SER A 421 -26.94 -11.50 8.13
C SER A 421 -27.88 -12.22 7.17
N SER A 422 -29.15 -11.81 7.10
CA SER A 422 -30.13 -12.41 6.20
C SER A 422 -29.76 -12.23 4.72
N MET A 423 -29.21 -11.07 4.35
CA MET A 423 -28.73 -10.83 2.98
C MET A 423 -27.54 -11.71 2.62
N LEU A 424 -26.59 -11.89 3.55
CA LEU A 424 -25.44 -12.78 3.37
C LEU A 424 -25.88 -14.25 3.21
N GLU A 425 -26.83 -14.72 4.02
CA GLU A 425 -27.40 -16.06 3.93
C GLU A 425 -28.15 -16.28 2.61
N ALA A 426 -29.01 -15.33 2.23
CA ALA A 426 -29.75 -15.41 0.97
C ALA A 426 -28.81 -15.35 -0.24
N GLY A 427 -27.80 -14.49 -0.22
CA GLY A 427 -26.78 -14.39 -1.26
C GLY A 427 -26.00 -15.70 -1.42
N ALA A 428 -25.60 -16.32 -0.30
CA ALA A 428 -24.93 -17.62 -0.31
C ALA A 428 -25.82 -18.74 -0.86
N ALA A 429 -27.11 -18.77 -0.49
CA ALA A 429 -28.07 -19.74 -1.01
C ALA A 429 -28.29 -19.60 -2.53
N LEU A 430 -28.16 -18.38 -3.06
CA LEU A 430 -28.26 -18.08 -4.49
C LEU A 430 -26.93 -18.27 -5.25
N GLY A 431 -25.82 -18.49 -4.54
CA GLY A 431 -24.48 -18.60 -5.15
C GLY A 431 -23.94 -17.27 -5.69
N LEU A 432 -24.43 -16.14 -5.19
CA LEU A 432 -23.94 -14.81 -5.56
C LEU A 432 -22.51 -14.61 -5.05
N LYS A 433 -21.73 -13.79 -5.76
CA LYS A 433 -20.40 -13.37 -5.31
C LYS A 433 -20.51 -12.46 -4.08
N ASP A 434 -19.57 -12.57 -3.15
CA ASP A 434 -19.56 -11.78 -1.91
C ASP A 434 -19.64 -10.27 -2.18
N GLU A 435 -18.90 -9.76 -3.17
CA GLU A 435 -18.94 -8.33 -3.52
C GLU A 435 -20.34 -7.86 -3.95
N VAL A 436 -21.13 -8.71 -4.61
CA VAL A 436 -22.49 -8.38 -5.06
C VAL A 436 -23.45 -8.27 -3.88
N VAL A 437 -23.30 -9.17 -2.89
CA VAL A 437 -24.12 -9.13 -1.68
C VAL A 437 -23.77 -7.90 -0.84
N HIS A 438 -22.47 -7.59 -0.73
CA HIS A 438 -21.99 -6.39 -0.06
C HIS A 438 -22.42 -5.09 -0.74
N ASP A 439 -22.47 -5.06 -2.07
CA ASP A 439 -23.07 -3.94 -2.82
C ASP A 439 -24.56 -3.79 -2.48
N GLY A 440 -25.26 -4.92 -2.29
CA GLY A 440 -26.64 -4.93 -1.81
C GLY A 440 -26.78 -4.31 -0.42
N VAL A 441 -25.87 -4.63 0.52
CA VAL A 441 -25.86 -4.01 1.87
C VAL A 441 -25.69 -2.49 1.77
N LEU A 442 -24.77 -2.02 0.94
CA LEU A 442 -24.58 -0.58 0.72
C LEU A 442 -25.82 0.05 0.07
N LEU A 443 -26.47 -0.64 -0.87
CA LEU A 443 -27.69 -0.17 -1.51
C LEU A 443 -28.86 -0.10 -0.52
N LEU A 444 -28.96 -1.05 0.41
CA LEU A 444 -29.90 -1.01 1.54
C LEU A 444 -29.64 0.22 2.42
N ASP A 445 -28.39 0.46 2.82
CA ASP A 445 -27.98 1.63 3.61
C ASP A 445 -28.37 2.94 2.90
N ARG A 446 -28.09 3.04 1.60
CA ARG A 446 -28.44 4.21 0.78
C ARG A 446 -29.94 4.43 0.65
N THR A 447 -30.69 3.36 0.46
CA THR A 447 -32.15 3.42 0.36
C THR A 447 -32.73 3.92 1.68
N LEU A 448 -32.27 3.40 2.82
CA LEU A 448 -32.78 3.78 4.13
C LEU A 448 -32.22 5.10 4.65
N SER A 449 -31.15 5.60 4.04
CA SER A 449 -30.68 6.97 4.24
C SER A 449 -31.54 8.00 3.51
N SER A 450 -32.21 7.63 2.41
CA SER A 450 -33.05 8.56 1.64
C SER A 450 -34.51 8.58 2.09
N VAL A 451 -34.89 7.74 3.07
CA VAL A 451 -36.23 7.67 3.64
C VAL A 451 -36.22 8.15 5.09
N GLN A 452 -37.09 9.11 5.43
CA GLN A 452 -37.19 9.63 6.81
C GLN A 452 -37.76 8.62 7.81
N GLN A 453 -38.74 7.79 7.40
CA GLN A 453 -39.32 6.74 8.22
C GLN A 453 -39.71 5.53 7.37
N ALA A 454 -39.08 4.38 7.65
CA ALA A 454 -39.45 3.10 7.06
C ALA A 454 -40.05 2.21 8.17
N PRO A 455 -41.29 1.69 8.01
CA PRO A 455 -41.86 0.71 8.92
C PRO A 455 -40.94 -0.51 9.06
N ALA A 456 -40.75 -0.98 10.29
CA ALA A 456 -39.89 -2.13 10.59
C ALA A 456 -40.25 -3.38 9.77
N GLU A 457 -41.55 -3.58 9.49
CA GLU A 457 -42.08 -4.73 8.75
C GLU A 457 -41.66 -4.75 7.26
N LEU A 458 -41.32 -3.59 6.69
CA LEU A 458 -40.92 -3.47 5.29
C LEU A 458 -39.41 -3.63 5.10
N LEU A 459 -38.60 -3.54 6.16
CA LEU A 459 -37.14 -3.61 6.07
C LEU A 459 -36.62 -4.89 5.41
N PRO A 460 -37.18 -6.09 5.66
CA PRO A 460 -36.76 -7.31 4.95
C PRO A 460 -37.05 -7.27 3.44
N LEU A 461 -38.16 -6.66 3.03
CA LEU A 461 -38.48 -6.46 1.61
C LEU A 461 -37.49 -5.49 0.96
N VAL A 462 -37.12 -4.41 1.64
CA VAL A 462 -36.10 -3.45 1.15
C VAL A 462 -34.75 -4.15 1.00
N ALA A 463 -34.36 -4.98 1.97
CA ALA A 463 -33.11 -5.75 1.93
C ALA A 463 -33.10 -6.75 0.76
N GLY A 464 -34.19 -7.49 0.53
CA GLY A 464 -34.32 -8.38 -0.62
C GLY A 464 -34.28 -7.64 -1.96
N ALA A 465 -34.93 -6.48 -2.04
CA ALA A 465 -34.94 -5.65 -3.24
C ALA A 465 -33.55 -5.09 -3.55
N ALA A 466 -32.83 -4.62 -2.52
CA ALA A 466 -31.46 -4.17 -2.64
C ALA A 466 -30.52 -5.31 -3.12
N LEU A 467 -30.68 -6.52 -2.58
CA LEU A 467 -29.93 -7.71 -3.01
C LEU A 467 -30.19 -8.06 -4.47
N ARG A 468 -31.45 -7.99 -4.92
CA ARG A 468 -31.78 -8.23 -6.33
C ARG A 468 -31.13 -7.19 -7.23
N LEU A 469 -31.27 -5.91 -6.91
CA LEU A 469 -30.76 -4.80 -7.72
C LEU A 469 -29.23 -4.84 -7.80
N SER A 470 -28.54 -5.14 -6.70
CA SER A 470 -27.10 -5.34 -6.73
C SER A 470 -26.69 -6.55 -7.57
N ALA A 471 -27.47 -7.63 -7.57
CA ALA A 471 -27.25 -8.76 -8.46
C ALA A 471 -27.44 -8.40 -9.94
N VAL A 472 -28.43 -7.57 -10.29
CA VAL A 472 -28.57 -7.02 -11.66
C VAL A 472 -27.32 -6.26 -12.06
N GLN A 473 -26.81 -5.40 -11.18
CA GLN A 473 -25.60 -4.62 -11.45
C GLN A 473 -24.36 -5.50 -11.59
N GLY A 474 -24.20 -6.49 -10.72
CA GLY A 474 -23.00 -7.33 -10.62
C GLY A 474 -22.88 -8.43 -11.68
N GLU A 475 -24.00 -9.05 -12.04
CA GLU A 475 -24.04 -10.20 -12.96
C GLU A 475 -24.70 -9.88 -14.31
N GLY A 476 -25.27 -8.68 -14.44
CA GLY A 476 -26.11 -8.29 -15.57
C GLY A 476 -27.53 -8.84 -15.45
N ALA A 477 -28.47 -8.20 -16.16
CA ALA A 477 -29.89 -8.53 -16.07
C ALA A 477 -30.22 -10.00 -16.42
N ALA A 478 -29.44 -10.62 -17.31
CA ALA A 478 -29.61 -12.01 -17.74
C ALA A 478 -28.95 -13.03 -16.79
N GLY A 479 -27.90 -12.64 -16.06
CA GLY A 479 -27.20 -13.51 -15.12
C GLY A 479 -27.81 -13.52 -13.73
N ALA A 480 -28.43 -12.41 -13.33
CA ALA A 480 -28.93 -12.23 -11.99
C ALA A 480 -30.17 -13.11 -11.68
N PRO A 481 -30.29 -13.65 -10.45
CA PRO A 481 -31.38 -14.54 -10.07
C PRO A 481 -32.74 -13.85 -10.20
N PRO A 482 -33.80 -14.56 -10.63
CA PRO A 482 -35.13 -13.97 -10.74
C PRO A 482 -35.66 -13.56 -9.36
N THR A 483 -36.53 -12.56 -9.32
CA THR A 483 -37.15 -12.05 -8.09
C THR A 483 -37.79 -13.15 -7.24
N ALA A 484 -38.41 -14.15 -7.87
CA ALA A 484 -38.99 -15.31 -7.16
C ALA A 484 -37.93 -16.15 -6.42
N ALA A 485 -36.73 -16.31 -6.98
CA ALA A 485 -35.65 -17.04 -6.34
C ALA A 485 -35.08 -16.24 -5.14
N VAL A 486 -34.92 -14.93 -5.30
CA VAL A 486 -34.49 -14.04 -4.21
C VAL A 486 -35.51 -14.04 -3.07
N ALA A 487 -36.81 -13.97 -3.40
CA ALA A 487 -37.88 -14.04 -2.43
C ALA A 487 -37.89 -15.38 -1.68
N ALA A 488 -37.72 -16.50 -2.39
CA ALA A 488 -37.62 -17.82 -1.77
C ALA A 488 -36.42 -17.93 -0.82
N ALA A 489 -35.25 -17.47 -1.25
CA ALA A 489 -34.02 -17.50 -0.45
C ALA A 489 -34.12 -16.63 0.82
N ALA A 490 -34.81 -15.48 0.74
CA ALA A 490 -35.03 -14.58 1.86
C ALA A 490 -36.29 -14.91 2.70
N GLY A 491 -37.10 -15.90 2.30
CA GLY A 491 -38.36 -16.23 2.96
C GLY A 491 -39.41 -15.12 2.88
N LEU A 492 -39.52 -14.46 1.73
CA LEU A 492 -40.38 -13.32 1.41
C LEU A 492 -41.42 -13.69 0.33
N ASP A 493 -42.46 -12.86 0.20
CA ASP A 493 -43.41 -12.96 -0.91
C ASP A 493 -42.83 -12.35 -2.20
N ALA A 494 -42.85 -13.10 -3.30
CA ALA A 494 -42.24 -12.71 -4.56
C ALA A 494 -42.93 -11.49 -5.21
N THR A 495 -44.25 -11.38 -5.06
CA THR A 495 -45.02 -10.27 -5.65
C THR A 495 -44.68 -8.96 -4.94
N SER A 496 -44.70 -8.99 -3.61
CA SER A 496 -44.34 -7.88 -2.74
C SER A 496 -42.89 -7.46 -2.95
N LEU A 497 -41.98 -8.42 -3.15
CA LEU A 497 -40.59 -8.14 -3.45
C LEU A 497 -40.42 -7.43 -4.80
N GLY A 498 -41.09 -7.89 -5.86
CA GLY A 498 -41.02 -7.25 -7.18
C GLY A 498 -41.57 -5.82 -7.18
N VAL A 499 -42.63 -5.58 -6.41
CA VAL A 499 -43.11 -4.20 -6.17
C VAL A 499 -42.05 -3.39 -5.43
N MET A 500 -41.47 -3.94 -4.36
CA MET A 500 -40.43 -3.25 -3.59
C MET A 500 -39.20 -2.92 -4.43
N GLU A 501 -38.74 -3.81 -5.31
CA GLU A 501 -37.64 -3.55 -6.26
C GLU A 501 -37.88 -2.28 -7.10
N GLY A 502 -39.07 -2.15 -7.69
CA GLY A 502 -39.46 -0.96 -8.45
C GLY A 502 -39.58 0.31 -7.59
N ASN A 503 -39.88 0.17 -6.30
CA ASN A 503 -39.92 1.31 -5.37
C ASN A 503 -38.53 1.76 -4.96
N VAL A 504 -37.65 0.83 -4.61
CA VAL A 504 -36.25 1.13 -4.28
C VAL A 504 -35.55 1.80 -5.47
N ALA A 505 -35.72 1.26 -6.68
CA ALA A 505 -35.14 1.86 -7.88
C ALA A 505 -35.64 3.29 -8.12
N ARG A 506 -36.95 3.54 -7.95
CA ARG A 506 -37.51 4.90 -8.08
C ARG A 506 -37.02 5.85 -7.01
N LEU A 507 -36.91 5.38 -5.77
CA LEU A 507 -36.44 6.18 -4.64
C LEU A 507 -35.00 6.67 -4.86
N LEU A 508 -34.16 5.81 -5.43
CA LEU A 508 -32.78 6.14 -5.80
C LEU A 508 -32.66 6.91 -7.13
N GLY A 509 -33.77 7.39 -7.70
CA GLY A 509 -33.75 8.14 -8.96
C GLY A 509 -33.35 7.30 -10.18
N GLY A 510 -33.48 5.98 -10.09
CA GLY A 510 -33.03 5.03 -11.12
C GLY A 510 -31.55 4.65 -11.03
N ASP A 511 -30.77 5.31 -10.16
CA ASP A 511 -29.37 4.97 -9.95
C ASP A 511 -29.20 3.93 -8.84
N ALA A 512 -29.25 2.66 -9.24
CA ALA A 512 -28.99 1.52 -8.37
C ALA A 512 -27.51 1.12 -8.32
N THR A 513 -26.59 1.97 -8.79
CA THR A 513 -25.15 1.65 -8.71
C THR A 513 -24.73 1.55 -7.25
N ALA A 514 -23.93 0.55 -6.90
CA ALA A 514 -23.35 0.39 -5.57
C ALA A 514 -21.93 -0.17 -5.69
N ILE A 515 -20.98 0.46 -5.01
CA ILE A 515 -19.58 0.03 -4.96
C ILE A 515 -19.20 -0.11 -3.48
N SER A 516 -19.27 -1.33 -2.97
CA SER A 516 -18.99 -1.66 -1.58
C SER A 516 -17.50 -1.70 -1.25
N ALA A 517 -17.18 -1.68 0.05
CA ALA A 517 -15.81 -1.85 0.54
C ALA A 517 -15.20 -3.19 0.09
N MET A 518 -16.01 -4.24 -0.05
CA MET A 518 -15.56 -5.54 -0.59
C MET A 518 -15.10 -5.42 -2.04
N ARG A 519 -15.87 -4.69 -2.87
CA ARG A 519 -15.52 -4.44 -4.28
C ARG A 519 -14.25 -3.59 -4.38
N CYS A 520 -14.12 -2.53 -3.58
CA CYS A 520 -12.90 -1.72 -3.50
C CYS A 520 -11.69 -2.56 -3.06
N LEU A 521 -11.86 -3.40 -2.03
CA LEU A 521 -10.82 -4.29 -1.54
C LEU A 521 -10.33 -5.24 -2.64
N LYS A 522 -11.24 -5.79 -3.44
CA LYS A 522 -10.88 -6.68 -4.55
C LYS A 522 -10.05 -5.97 -5.62
N VAL A 523 -10.41 -4.75 -5.99
CA VAL A 523 -9.59 -3.91 -6.91
C VAL A 523 -8.19 -3.71 -6.34
N TYR A 524 -8.06 -3.47 -5.03
CA TYR A 524 -6.75 -3.28 -4.39
C TYR A 524 -5.93 -4.58 -4.40
N LEU A 525 -6.59 -5.72 -4.19
CA LEU A 525 -5.96 -7.03 -4.28
C LEU A 525 -5.50 -7.33 -5.72
N GLU A 526 -6.31 -7.04 -6.72
CA GLU A 526 -5.93 -7.22 -8.12
C GLU A 526 -4.71 -6.36 -8.48
N ARG A 527 -4.65 -5.11 -8.01
CA ARG A 527 -3.49 -4.21 -8.18
C ARG A 527 -2.22 -4.70 -7.48
N MET A 528 -2.36 -5.49 -6.41
CA MET A 528 -1.22 -6.14 -5.73
C MET A 528 -0.79 -7.46 -6.40
N GLY A 529 -1.37 -7.83 -7.54
CA GLY A 529 -1.00 -9.02 -8.30
C GLY A 529 -1.61 -10.32 -7.76
N TYR A 530 -2.63 -10.25 -6.89
CA TYR A 530 -3.27 -11.46 -6.35
C TYR A 530 -4.02 -12.29 -7.42
N ARG A 531 -4.35 -11.69 -8.57
CA ARG A 531 -5.00 -12.38 -9.70
C ARG A 531 -4.18 -13.51 -10.33
N PHE A 532 -2.85 -13.52 -10.10
CA PHE A 532 -1.95 -14.55 -10.61
C PHE A 532 -1.82 -15.74 -9.67
N LEU A 533 -2.37 -15.64 -8.45
CA LEU A 533 -2.36 -16.73 -7.51
C LEU A 533 -3.48 -17.72 -7.84
N ASP A 534 -3.21 -19.00 -7.60
CA ASP A 534 -4.26 -19.99 -7.57
C ASP A 534 -5.23 -19.70 -6.41
N ARG A 535 -6.38 -20.38 -6.42
CA ARG A 535 -7.41 -20.17 -5.39
C ARG A 535 -6.86 -20.35 -3.97
N ARG A 536 -5.90 -21.27 -3.76
CA ARG A 536 -5.27 -21.50 -2.46
C ARG A 536 -4.38 -20.33 -2.04
N GLY A 537 -3.55 -19.81 -2.96
CA GLY A 537 -2.72 -18.63 -2.73
C GLY A 537 -3.55 -17.38 -2.43
N ILE A 538 -4.67 -17.19 -3.13
CA ILE A 538 -5.60 -16.08 -2.86
C ILE A 538 -6.12 -16.16 -1.41
N TYR A 539 -6.63 -17.32 -0.96
CA TYR A 539 -7.13 -17.42 0.41
C TYR A 539 -6.02 -17.32 1.48
N ALA A 540 -4.85 -17.89 1.22
CA ALA A 540 -3.72 -17.82 2.16
C ALA A 540 -3.31 -16.36 2.43
N VAL A 541 -3.30 -15.53 1.40
CA VAL A 541 -2.83 -14.14 1.52
C VAL A 541 -3.97 -13.15 1.75
N ALA A 542 -5.03 -13.23 0.95
CA ALA A 542 -6.15 -12.28 0.95
C ALA A 542 -7.38 -12.75 1.77
N GLY A 543 -7.36 -13.95 2.37
CA GLY A 543 -8.46 -14.44 3.17
C GLY A 543 -8.79 -13.57 4.39
N LEU A 544 -7.76 -13.11 5.12
CA LEU A 544 -7.96 -12.23 6.29
C LEU A 544 -8.55 -10.86 5.92
N PRO A 545 -8.03 -10.14 4.92
CA PRO A 545 -8.67 -8.92 4.45
C PRO A 545 -10.13 -9.10 4.02
N ILE A 546 -10.45 -10.16 3.29
CA ILE A 546 -11.83 -10.43 2.82
C ILE A 546 -12.77 -10.58 4.02
N MET A 547 -12.39 -11.35 5.03
CA MET A 547 -13.25 -11.52 6.22
C MET A 547 -13.38 -10.25 7.04
N LEU A 548 -12.31 -9.47 7.16
CA LEU A 548 -12.37 -8.17 7.81
C LEU A 548 -13.32 -7.22 7.07
N ALA A 549 -13.41 -7.31 5.75
CA ALA A 549 -14.41 -6.58 4.97
C ALA A 549 -15.84 -7.11 5.21
N VAL A 550 -16.02 -8.42 5.44
CA VAL A 550 -17.31 -8.99 5.90
C VAL A 550 -17.70 -8.41 7.25
N GLU A 551 -16.80 -8.47 8.24
CA GLU A 551 -17.03 -7.94 9.59
C GLU A 551 -17.23 -6.42 9.60
N ALA A 552 -16.54 -5.70 8.72
CA ALA A 552 -16.68 -4.26 8.56
C ALA A 552 -18.11 -3.86 8.16
N ALA A 553 -18.84 -4.72 7.43
CA ALA A 553 -20.24 -4.46 7.09
C ALA A 553 -21.16 -4.42 8.33
N PHE A 554 -20.76 -5.03 9.44
CA PHE A 554 -21.52 -5.03 10.71
C PHE A 554 -21.10 -3.91 11.67
N ASP A 555 -19.96 -3.24 11.44
CA ASP A 555 -19.48 -2.21 12.35
C ASP A 555 -20.12 -0.85 12.04
N MET A 556 -20.95 -0.37 12.97
CA MET A 556 -21.67 0.90 12.83
C MET A 556 -20.74 2.12 12.76
N SER A 557 -19.51 2.05 13.26
CA SER A 557 -18.55 3.16 13.18
C SER A 557 -18.05 3.41 11.74
N LEU A 558 -18.16 2.41 10.88
CA LEU A 558 -17.75 2.48 9.48
C LEU A 558 -18.86 2.95 8.55
N LEU A 559 -20.08 3.13 9.05
CA LEU A 559 -21.24 3.46 8.23
C LEU A 559 -21.10 4.82 7.53
N ASN A 560 -20.40 5.78 8.13
CA ASN A 560 -20.13 7.09 7.52
C ASN A 560 -18.86 7.11 6.66
N CYS A 561 -18.12 5.99 6.60
CA CYS A 561 -16.84 5.96 5.92
C CYS A 561 -17.04 5.58 4.45
N ARG A 562 -16.29 6.24 3.56
CA ARG A 562 -16.18 5.92 2.15
C ARG A 562 -15.75 4.45 1.98
N PRO A 563 -16.41 3.69 1.10
CA PRO A 563 -16.06 2.29 0.84
C PRO A 563 -14.57 2.08 0.52
N SER A 564 -13.96 2.99 -0.24
CA SER A 564 -12.52 2.96 -0.54
C SER A 564 -11.65 3.14 0.70
N ALA A 565 -12.00 4.08 1.59
CA ALA A 565 -11.28 4.31 2.85
C ALA A 565 -11.39 3.10 3.79
N VAL A 566 -12.56 2.47 3.88
CA VAL A 566 -12.76 1.23 4.66
C VAL A 566 -11.91 0.09 4.11
N ALA A 567 -11.92 -0.12 2.79
CA ALA A 567 -11.10 -1.16 2.14
C ALA A 567 -9.60 -0.95 2.39
N ALA A 568 -9.14 0.30 2.28
CA ALA A 568 -7.75 0.66 2.52
C ALA A 568 -7.36 0.45 4.00
N ALA A 569 -8.23 0.83 4.93
CA ALA A 569 -8.06 0.62 6.36
C ALA A 569 -7.99 -0.86 6.73
N VAL A 570 -8.83 -1.70 6.13
CA VAL A 570 -8.83 -3.16 6.30
C VAL A 570 -7.51 -3.77 5.84
N LEU A 571 -7.07 -3.45 4.62
CA LEU A 571 -5.76 -3.93 4.12
C LEU A 571 -4.62 -3.46 5.00
N TYR A 572 -4.65 -2.21 5.43
CA TYR A 572 -3.62 -1.71 6.32
C TYR A 572 -3.59 -2.45 7.66
N ALA A 573 -4.73 -2.53 8.33
CA ALA A 573 -4.81 -3.13 9.64
C ALA A 573 -4.34 -4.59 9.60
N GLU A 574 -4.64 -5.29 8.51
CA GLU A 574 -4.15 -6.64 8.26
C GLU A 574 -2.63 -6.70 8.04
N ARG A 575 -2.08 -5.92 7.09
CA ARG A 575 -0.65 -5.94 6.80
C ARG A 575 0.21 -5.51 7.98
N ARG A 576 -0.25 -4.51 8.73
CA ARG A 576 0.39 -4.06 9.98
C ARG A 576 0.43 -5.18 11.01
N GLN A 577 -0.67 -5.90 11.19
CA GLN A 577 -0.71 -7.04 12.13
C GLN A 577 0.24 -8.16 11.71
N ARG A 578 0.42 -8.40 10.40
CA ARG A 578 1.37 -9.40 9.90
C ARG A 578 2.85 -8.95 9.94
N GLY A 579 3.14 -7.70 10.25
CA GLY A 579 4.49 -7.13 10.12
C GLY A 579 4.96 -7.02 8.67
N ALA A 580 4.02 -7.01 7.70
CA ALA A 580 4.35 -6.85 6.29
C ALA A 580 4.69 -5.38 5.98
N VAL A 581 5.87 -5.15 5.41
CA VAL A 581 6.38 -3.83 4.94
C VAL A 581 5.65 -3.45 3.63
N PRO A 582 5.34 -2.16 3.35
CA PRO A 582 5.80 -0.92 4.00
C PRO A 582 4.73 -0.04 4.69
N PHE A 583 5.23 0.91 5.48
CA PHE A 583 4.47 1.78 6.36
C PHE A 583 3.85 3.00 5.66
N TRP A 584 2.53 3.00 5.77
CA TRP A 584 1.52 4.04 5.84
C TRP A 584 1.25 5.12 4.78
N PRO A 585 1.82 6.33 4.74
CA PRO A 585 1.24 7.34 3.84
C PRO A 585 1.51 7.06 2.36
N THR A 586 2.76 6.72 2.03
CA THR A 586 3.21 6.52 0.66
C THR A 586 2.62 5.28 0.03
N MET A 587 2.49 4.18 0.78
CA MET A 587 1.93 2.94 0.23
C MET A 587 0.42 3.03 0.05
N LEU A 588 -0.30 3.58 1.02
CA LEU A 588 -1.75 3.73 0.90
C LEU A 588 -2.09 4.72 -0.22
N ALA A 589 -1.32 5.80 -0.38
CA ALA A 589 -1.42 6.68 -1.56
C ALA A 589 -1.11 5.96 -2.87
N LYS A 590 -0.01 5.19 -2.93
CA LYS A 590 0.38 4.39 -4.11
C LYS A 590 -0.64 3.29 -4.47
N MET A 591 -1.27 2.68 -3.48
CA MET A 591 -2.26 1.62 -3.64
C MET A 591 -3.63 2.15 -4.02
N THR A 592 -4.05 3.26 -3.40
CA THR A 592 -5.41 3.78 -3.54
C THR A 592 -5.53 4.91 -4.56
N GLY A 593 -4.41 5.49 -5.00
CA GLY A 593 -4.39 6.67 -5.87
C GLY A 593 -4.86 7.96 -5.18
N TYR A 594 -5.20 7.91 -3.89
CA TYR A 594 -5.58 9.10 -3.13
C TYR A 594 -4.31 9.75 -2.56
N GLU A 595 -3.94 10.92 -3.06
CA GLU A 595 -2.88 11.73 -2.47
C GLU A 595 -3.30 12.33 -1.12
N ASP A 596 -4.61 12.53 -0.94
CA ASP A 596 -5.20 13.12 0.26
C ASP A 596 -5.77 12.06 1.22
N LEU A 597 -4.85 11.40 1.92
CA LEU A 597 -5.18 10.37 2.92
C LEU A 597 -5.11 10.90 4.35
N VAL A 598 -4.88 12.19 4.53
CA VAL A 598 -4.96 12.85 5.85
C VAL A 598 -6.40 13.31 6.09
N THR A 599 -7.34 12.39 5.90
CA THR A 599 -8.74 12.63 6.25
C THR A 599 -9.02 12.08 7.64
N PRO A 600 -9.76 12.81 8.50
CA PRO A 600 -10.15 12.30 9.82
C PRO A 600 -10.96 10.99 9.72
N GLU A 601 -11.66 10.81 8.59
CA GLU A 601 -12.37 9.60 8.21
C GLU A 601 -11.46 8.36 8.15
N LEU A 602 -10.30 8.45 7.48
CA LEU A 602 -9.36 7.32 7.41
C LEU A 602 -8.87 6.92 8.80
N ALA A 603 -8.62 7.87 9.70
CA ALA A 603 -8.21 7.58 11.06
C ALA A 603 -9.27 6.77 11.82
N VAL A 604 -10.56 7.11 11.66
CA VAL A 604 -11.69 6.34 12.22
C VAL A 604 -11.75 4.96 11.61
N ALA A 605 -11.72 4.85 10.28
CA ALA A 605 -11.78 3.58 9.57
C ALA A 605 -10.66 2.63 10.01
N VAL A 606 -9.47 3.18 10.22
CA VAL A 606 -8.28 2.43 10.65
C VAL A 606 -8.40 1.98 12.09
N HIS A 607 -8.86 2.84 12.98
CA HIS A 607 -9.08 2.45 14.37
C HIS A 607 -10.09 1.30 14.47
N ALA A 608 -11.20 1.41 13.73
CA ALA A 608 -12.20 0.36 13.63
C ALA A 608 -11.63 -0.92 13.00
N ALA A 609 -10.91 -0.84 11.87
CA ALA A 609 -10.28 -1.99 11.25
C ALA A 609 -9.25 -2.67 12.17
N GLN A 610 -8.46 -1.93 12.93
CA GLN A 610 -7.53 -2.48 13.93
C GLN A 610 -8.26 -3.18 15.07
N LYS A 611 -9.38 -2.62 15.54
CA LYS A 611 -10.25 -3.25 16.54
C LYS A 611 -10.84 -4.56 16.01
N LEU A 612 -11.33 -4.56 14.76
CA LEU A 612 -11.82 -5.76 14.08
C LEU A 612 -10.70 -6.79 13.93
N CYS A 613 -9.50 -6.40 13.50
CA CYS A 613 -8.34 -7.31 13.45
C CYS A 613 -8.08 -7.98 14.79
N ARG A 614 -8.08 -7.24 15.91
CA ARG A 614 -7.86 -7.81 17.25
C ARG A 614 -8.98 -8.77 17.67
N LYS A 615 -10.22 -8.47 17.30
CA LYS A 615 -11.40 -9.30 17.60
C LYS A 615 -11.42 -10.59 16.76
N VAL A 616 -11.11 -10.48 15.46
CA VAL A 616 -11.09 -11.58 14.49
C VAL A 616 -9.87 -12.48 14.68
N LEU A 617 -8.74 -11.95 15.18
CA LEU A 617 -7.53 -12.76 15.45
C LEU A 617 -7.75 -13.86 16.49
N TYR A 618 -8.72 -13.73 17.39
CA TYR A 618 -8.89 -14.67 18.49
C TYR A 618 -9.82 -15.85 18.18
N THR A 619 -10.53 -15.82 17.05
CA THR A 619 -11.57 -16.81 16.78
C THR A 619 -11.55 -17.21 15.30
N GLN A 620 -11.29 -18.50 15.05
CA GLN A 620 -11.71 -19.27 13.86
C GLN A 620 -10.73 -19.43 12.67
N ILE A 621 -10.09 -18.40 12.09
CA ILE A 621 -9.72 -18.58 10.66
C ILE A 621 -8.38 -19.27 10.35
N TYR A 622 -7.33 -19.15 11.15
CA TYR A 622 -6.11 -19.95 10.87
C TYR A 622 -6.20 -21.41 11.35
N LYS A 623 -7.09 -21.72 12.30
CA LYS A 623 -7.18 -23.05 12.92
C LYS A 623 -7.97 -24.08 12.08
N ALA A 624 -8.83 -23.66 11.15
CA ALA A 624 -9.74 -24.55 10.41
C ALA A 624 -9.53 -24.59 8.88
N GLN A 625 -9.02 -23.53 8.23
CA GLN A 625 -8.82 -23.52 6.77
C GLN A 625 -7.51 -24.19 6.30
N ALA A 626 -6.47 -24.24 7.16
CA ALA A 626 -5.23 -24.97 6.88
C ALA A 626 -5.37 -26.51 7.03
N THR A 627 -6.28 -26.98 7.89
CA THR A 627 -6.45 -28.41 8.19
C THR A 627 -7.33 -29.16 7.18
N GLY A 628 -8.20 -28.47 6.41
CA GLY A 628 -9.12 -29.10 5.46
C GLY A 628 -8.58 -29.32 4.02
N LEU A 629 -7.66 -28.48 3.53
CA LEU A 629 -7.15 -28.58 2.15
C LEU A 629 -5.99 -29.59 1.99
N ALA A 630 -5.39 -30.04 3.09
CA ALA A 630 -4.35 -31.08 3.12
C ALA A 630 -4.89 -32.52 3.29
N ALA A 631 -6.11 -32.70 3.80
CA ALA A 631 -6.71 -34.02 3.99
C ALA A 631 -7.13 -34.69 2.65
N GLY A 632 -7.36 -33.91 1.59
CA GLY A 632 -7.73 -34.42 0.27
C GLY A 632 -6.60 -35.01 -0.57
N ALA A 633 -5.35 -35.03 -0.07
CA ALA A 633 -4.18 -35.48 -0.84
C ALA A 633 -3.50 -36.75 -0.30
N ARG A 634 -3.99 -37.35 0.78
CA ARG A 634 -3.52 -38.66 1.28
C ARG A 634 -4.60 -39.72 1.14
N GLY A 635 -4.83 -40.14 -0.09
CA GLY A 635 -5.78 -41.20 -0.42
C GLY A 635 -5.76 -41.53 -1.92
N GLY A 636 -4.62 -42.00 -2.43
CA GLY A 636 -4.54 -42.58 -3.77
C GLY A 636 -5.32 -43.89 -3.82
N GLY A 637 -6.53 -43.84 -4.37
CA GLY A 637 -7.36 -45.00 -4.66
C GLY A 637 -8.45 -44.60 -5.64
N ALA A 638 -8.35 -45.08 -6.88
CA ALA A 638 -9.28 -44.78 -7.96
C ALA A 638 -10.71 -45.23 -7.62
N VAL A 639 -11.68 -44.31 -7.65
CA VAL A 639 -13.10 -44.61 -7.85
C VAL A 639 -13.74 -43.50 -8.67
N SER A 640 -14.40 -43.89 -9.75
CA SER A 640 -15.25 -43.11 -10.65
C SER A 640 -16.59 -42.72 -10.00
N GLY A 641 -17.05 -41.47 -10.14
CA GLY A 641 -18.39 -41.02 -9.72
C GLY A 641 -18.52 -39.49 -9.61
N PRO A 642 -19.72 -38.90 -9.81
CA PRO A 642 -19.88 -37.53 -10.31
C PRO A 642 -19.70 -36.43 -9.25
N ALA A 643 -19.39 -35.22 -9.75
CA ALA A 643 -19.15 -33.98 -9.03
C ALA A 643 -20.10 -33.75 -7.83
N ALA A 644 -19.51 -33.60 -6.63
CA ALA A 644 -20.21 -33.22 -5.41
C ALA A 644 -19.75 -31.83 -4.91
N GLN A 645 -20.76 -31.05 -4.55
CA GLN A 645 -20.77 -29.66 -4.12
C GLN A 645 -19.90 -29.41 -2.87
N VAL A 646 -19.21 -28.26 -2.86
CA VAL A 646 -18.59 -27.71 -1.65
C VAL A 646 -19.61 -26.75 -1.03
N ALA A 647 -20.24 -27.15 0.08
CA ALA A 647 -21.13 -26.32 0.87
C ALA A 647 -20.35 -25.45 1.89
N PRO A 648 -20.76 -24.19 2.16
CA PRO A 648 -20.22 -23.40 3.26
C PRO A 648 -20.97 -23.70 4.57
N VAL A 649 -20.23 -23.78 5.68
CA VAL A 649 -20.75 -24.09 7.02
C VAL A 649 -21.47 -22.87 7.62
N ALA A 650 -22.77 -23.02 7.84
CA ALA A 650 -23.65 -22.03 8.48
C ALA A 650 -23.46 -21.98 10.01
N VAL A 651 -23.53 -20.77 10.57
CA VAL A 651 -23.65 -20.50 12.00
C VAL A 651 -25.10 -20.78 12.42
N ALA A 652 -25.38 -22.02 12.84
CA ALA A 652 -26.70 -22.42 13.32
C ALA A 652 -26.60 -22.88 14.78
N ALA A 653 -26.83 -21.97 15.73
CA ALA A 653 -27.15 -22.34 17.12
C ALA A 653 -27.80 -21.18 17.91
N ALA A 654 -29.03 -20.78 17.54
CA ALA A 654 -29.99 -20.12 18.44
C ALA A 654 -31.35 -19.93 17.71
N GLN A 655 -32.19 -20.97 17.59
CA GLN A 655 -33.38 -20.88 16.73
C GLN A 655 -34.79 -21.19 17.29
N PRO A 656 -35.06 -21.84 18.44
CA PRO A 656 -36.45 -22.22 18.70
C PRO A 656 -37.36 -21.06 19.13
N GLN A 657 -36.84 -19.97 19.70
CA GLN A 657 -37.67 -18.86 20.23
C GLN A 657 -37.90 -17.72 19.24
N GLN A 658 -37.01 -17.55 18.25
CA GLN A 658 -37.05 -16.46 17.27
C GLN A 658 -37.97 -16.79 16.07
N GLN A 659 -38.10 -18.08 15.71
CA GLN A 659 -39.03 -18.54 14.67
C GLN A 659 -40.50 -18.33 15.03
N LEU A 660 -40.85 -18.41 16.32
CA LEU A 660 -42.22 -18.17 16.81
C LEU A 660 -42.60 -16.67 16.76
N LEU A 661 -41.61 -15.79 16.97
CA LEU A 661 -41.74 -14.32 16.86
C LEU A 661 -41.85 -13.85 15.39
N LEU A 662 -41.14 -14.53 14.47
CA LEU A 662 -41.23 -14.28 13.02
C LEU A 662 -42.56 -14.76 12.41
N ALA A 663 -43.11 -15.87 12.89
CA ALA A 663 -44.42 -16.36 12.46
C ALA A 663 -45.57 -15.43 12.88
N THR A 664 -45.47 -14.86 14.09
CA THR A 664 -46.45 -13.88 14.60
C THR A 664 -46.32 -12.51 13.92
N ALA A 665 -45.10 -12.06 13.60
CA ALA A 665 -44.87 -10.85 12.80
C ALA A 665 -45.40 -10.96 11.35
N ARG A 666 -45.29 -12.14 10.72
CA ARG A 666 -45.84 -12.42 9.37
C ARG A 666 -47.37 -12.35 9.32
N GLN A 667 -48.05 -12.78 10.38
CA GLN A 667 -49.51 -12.65 10.50
C GLN A 667 -49.95 -11.21 10.81
N ALA A 668 -49.15 -10.43 11.55
CA ALA A 668 -49.43 -9.03 11.83
C ALA A 668 -49.29 -8.13 10.58
N ALA A 669 -48.26 -8.34 9.76
CA ALA A 669 -48.04 -7.58 8.52
C ALA A 669 -49.13 -7.82 7.46
N ALA A 670 -49.71 -9.03 7.41
CA ALA A 670 -50.83 -9.36 6.52
C ALA A 670 -52.15 -8.66 6.90
N VAL A 671 -52.31 -8.26 8.17
CA VAL A 671 -53.49 -7.57 8.69
C VAL A 671 -53.30 -6.04 8.65
N ALA A 672 -52.08 -5.53 8.85
CA ALA A 672 -51.77 -4.09 8.80
C ALA A 672 -51.86 -3.49 7.39
N LEU A 673 -51.67 -4.30 6.33
CA LEU A 673 -51.82 -3.89 4.93
C LEU A 673 -53.28 -3.56 4.52
N GLN A 674 -54.27 -3.80 5.38
CA GLN A 674 -55.68 -3.50 5.08
C GLN A 674 -56.22 -2.21 5.72
N GLN A 675 -55.53 -1.59 6.69
CA GLN A 675 -56.08 -0.42 7.40
C GLN A 675 -55.01 0.52 7.97
N ALA A 676 -54.48 1.47 7.18
CA ALA A 676 -54.01 2.76 7.70
C ALA A 676 -53.81 3.80 6.58
N PRO A 677 -54.15 5.09 6.84
CA PRO A 677 -54.20 6.14 5.83
C PRO A 677 -52.83 6.78 5.59
N LEU A 678 -52.78 7.50 4.49
CA LEU A 678 -51.61 7.79 3.70
C LEU A 678 -51.05 9.21 3.94
N GLY A 679 -49.74 9.31 4.18
CA GLY A 679 -48.94 10.52 4.04
C GLY A 679 -47.66 10.22 3.25
N HIS A 680 -47.56 10.81 2.05
CA HIS A 680 -46.55 10.60 0.99
C HIS A 680 -46.63 9.22 0.30
N GLN A 681 -47.53 9.17 -0.71
CA GLN A 681 -48.14 7.95 -1.23
C GLN A 681 -47.33 7.25 -2.32
N TRP A 682 -47.06 5.98 -2.05
CA TRP A 682 -46.87 4.91 -3.02
C TRP A 682 -48.09 4.86 -3.95
N VAL A 683 -47.88 4.92 -5.27
CA VAL A 683 -48.96 4.88 -6.28
C VAL A 683 -49.27 3.42 -6.67
N PRO A 684 -50.49 2.89 -6.47
CA PRO A 684 -50.91 1.61 -7.01
C PRO A 684 -51.58 1.78 -8.39
N ILE A 685 -51.16 0.96 -9.37
CA ILE A 685 -51.84 0.83 -10.67
C ILE A 685 -52.94 -0.24 -10.52
N ALA A 686 -54.16 0.10 -10.92
CA ALA A 686 -55.34 -0.77 -10.88
C ALA A 686 -55.27 -1.93 -11.90
N PRO A 687 -55.89 -3.10 -11.63
CA PRO A 687 -55.98 -4.20 -12.59
C PRO A 687 -57.26 -4.10 -13.44
N ALA A 688 -57.20 -4.57 -14.68
CA ALA A 688 -58.38 -4.85 -15.52
C ALA A 688 -58.13 -6.13 -16.36
N PRO A 689 -59.20 -6.86 -16.74
CA PRO A 689 -59.28 -8.30 -16.47
C PRO A 689 -59.04 -9.21 -17.69
N ALA A 690 -58.94 -10.51 -17.40
CA ALA A 690 -58.74 -11.60 -18.36
C ALA A 690 -60.01 -11.94 -19.17
N SER A 691 -59.85 -12.09 -20.49
CA SER A 691 -60.59 -13.05 -21.34
C SER A 691 -59.94 -13.14 -22.74
N ALA A 692 -59.54 -14.35 -23.15
CA ALA A 692 -59.21 -14.73 -24.54
C ALA A 692 -60.39 -15.57 -25.12
N PRO A 693 -60.38 -16.13 -26.36
CA PRO A 693 -59.43 -16.04 -27.49
C PRO A 693 -60.09 -15.90 -28.91
N LEU A 694 -59.27 -15.74 -29.97
CA LEU A 694 -59.30 -16.42 -31.30
C LEU A 694 -58.92 -15.55 -32.53
N GLN A 695 -57.97 -16.11 -33.29
CA GLN A 695 -57.84 -16.21 -34.76
C GLN A 695 -57.45 -15.00 -35.66
N GLN A 696 -56.29 -15.21 -36.31
CA GLN A 696 -55.95 -15.00 -37.74
C GLN A 696 -56.21 -13.62 -38.39
N PHE A 697 -55.16 -12.94 -38.85
CA PHE A 697 -54.87 -12.80 -40.29
C PHE A 697 -53.46 -12.24 -40.55
N GLN A 698 -52.87 -12.73 -41.64
CA GLN A 698 -51.57 -12.37 -42.22
C GLN A 698 -51.60 -10.98 -42.89
N ALA A 699 -50.45 -10.29 -42.97
CA ALA A 699 -49.84 -9.85 -44.24
C ALA A 699 -48.58 -8.98 -44.08
N LEU A 700 -47.65 -9.23 -45.00
CA LEU A 700 -46.32 -8.66 -45.29
C LEU A 700 -46.35 -7.15 -45.68
N ALA A 701 -45.46 -6.30 -45.14
CA ALA A 701 -44.18 -5.81 -45.70
C ALA A 701 -44.31 -4.50 -46.54
N PRO A 702 -43.21 -3.92 -47.07
CA PRO A 702 -42.18 -3.10 -46.40
C PRO A 702 -42.08 -1.69 -47.04
N LEU A 703 -41.21 -0.79 -46.57
CA LEU A 703 -40.58 0.21 -47.47
C LEU A 703 -39.30 0.81 -46.87
N GLN A 704 -38.27 0.83 -47.71
CA GLN A 704 -36.90 1.22 -47.46
C GLN A 704 -36.68 2.74 -47.57
N ARG A 705 -35.67 3.22 -46.83
CA ARG A 705 -34.68 4.29 -47.10
C ARG A 705 -35.01 5.36 -48.14
N GLN A 706 -34.84 6.62 -47.74
CA GLN A 706 -33.95 7.55 -48.43
C GLN A 706 -33.42 8.65 -47.50
N VAL A 707 -32.23 9.16 -47.84
CA VAL A 707 -31.26 9.90 -47.02
C VAL A 707 -31.10 11.32 -47.54
N SER A 708 -31.03 12.30 -46.62
CA SER A 708 -30.40 13.64 -46.70
C SER A 708 -30.99 14.66 -47.71
N VAL A 709 -31.00 15.99 -47.50
CA VAL A 709 -29.93 16.89 -47.01
C VAL A 709 -30.52 18.17 -46.39
N ALA A 710 -29.86 18.60 -45.30
CA ALA A 710 -29.63 19.93 -44.70
C ALA A 710 -30.41 21.19 -45.13
N ALA A 711 -30.75 22.05 -44.15
CA ALA A 711 -29.94 23.24 -43.80
C ALA A 711 -30.53 24.02 -42.62
N VAL A 712 -29.70 24.25 -41.59
CA VAL A 712 -29.87 25.28 -40.54
C VAL A 712 -28.76 26.31 -40.79
N PRO A 713 -29.03 27.62 -40.79
CA PRO A 713 -27.96 28.61 -40.80
C PRO A 713 -27.57 29.00 -39.37
N ALA A 714 -26.26 29.16 -39.21
CA ALA A 714 -25.53 29.52 -38.01
C ALA A 714 -25.41 31.03 -37.80
N CYS A 715 -25.20 31.46 -36.56
CA CYS A 715 -24.11 32.40 -36.21
C CYS A 715 -23.86 32.45 -34.69
N ALA A 716 -22.59 32.32 -34.33
CA ALA A 716 -21.95 32.46 -33.01
C ALA A 716 -21.75 33.98 -32.68
N PRO A 717 -20.91 34.43 -31.71
CA PRO A 717 -20.05 33.74 -30.74
C PRO A 717 -20.01 34.33 -29.31
N ALA A 718 -19.22 33.68 -28.44
CA ALA A 718 -18.70 34.24 -27.18
C ALA A 718 -17.68 35.38 -27.41
N PRO A 719 -17.32 36.12 -26.35
CA PRO A 719 -15.93 36.04 -25.87
C PRO A 719 -15.81 36.00 -24.32
N ALA A 720 -14.65 35.55 -23.83
CA ALA A 720 -14.05 35.90 -22.52
C ALA A 720 -12.79 36.79 -22.81
N PRO A 721 -11.96 37.33 -21.86
CA PRO A 721 -11.88 37.19 -20.39
C PRO A 721 -11.41 38.49 -19.60
N VAL A 722 -11.03 38.35 -18.29
CA VAL A 722 -10.15 39.18 -17.37
C VAL A 722 -10.55 40.65 -17.05
N ALA A 723 -10.26 41.34 -15.92
CA ALA A 723 -9.42 41.21 -14.72
C ALA A 723 -9.86 42.25 -13.64
N ALA A 724 -9.70 41.96 -12.34
CA ALA A 724 -9.44 42.91 -11.23
C ALA A 724 -9.06 42.04 -9.99
N ASP A 725 -7.79 41.86 -9.68
CA ASP A 725 -6.91 42.66 -8.80
C ASP A 725 -7.18 42.54 -7.28
N ASP A 726 -6.07 42.27 -6.59
CA ASP A 726 -5.71 42.46 -5.18
C ASP A 726 -6.22 41.51 -4.06
N GLY A 727 -5.24 40.96 -3.32
CA GLY A 727 -5.35 39.94 -2.24
C GLY A 727 -5.82 40.47 -0.86
N PRO A 728 -5.42 39.88 0.31
CA PRO A 728 -4.27 39.01 0.56
C PRO A 728 -4.55 37.62 1.20
N LEU A 729 -3.72 36.66 0.83
CA LEU A 729 -3.39 35.44 1.57
C LEU A 729 -2.48 35.78 2.75
N LEU A 730 -3.03 36.09 3.93
CA LEU A 730 -2.22 36.28 5.15
C LEU A 730 -2.78 35.68 6.44
N PHE A 731 -3.92 34.97 6.43
CA PHE A 731 -4.51 34.46 7.67
C PHE A 731 -4.39 32.95 7.94
N GLU A 732 -4.11 32.11 6.93
CA GLU A 732 -3.92 30.67 7.18
C GLU A 732 -2.50 30.33 7.71
N SER A 733 -1.53 31.22 7.50
CA SER A 733 -0.17 31.07 8.03
C SER A 733 -0.03 31.39 9.52
N LEU A 734 -0.99 32.10 10.14
CA LEU A 734 -0.91 32.53 11.54
C LEU A 734 -1.52 31.51 12.51
N ALA A 735 -2.41 30.63 12.05
CA ALA A 735 -3.01 29.58 12.87
C ALA A 735 -2.02 28.44 13.22
N LEU A 736 -0.97 28.26 12.41
CA LEU A 736 0.05 27.22 12.62
C LEU A 736 1.19 27.65 13.56
N SER A 737 1.28 28.92 13.97
CA SER A 737 2.37 29.43 14.84
C SER A 737 1.96 29.76 16.27
N LEU A 738 0.69 29.59 16.66
CA LEU A 738 0.23 29.84 18.04
C LEU A 738 0.09 28.58 18.90
N SER A 739 0.10 27.39 18.31
CA SER A 739 0.13 26.11 19.04
C SER A 739 1.51 25.79 19.65
N SER A 740 2.57 26.47 19.23
CA SER A 740 3.93 26.29 19.76
C SER A 740 4.23 27.11 21.03
N LEU A 741 3.27 27.87 21.56
CA LEU A 741 3.44 28.69 22.78
C LEU A 741 2.68 28.17 24.01
N GLY A 742 2.09 26.96 23.96
CA GLY A 742 1.63 26.25 25.16
C GLY A 742 0.40 26.83 25.87
N LEU A 743 -0.48 27.56 25.18
CA LEU A 743 -1.76 28.02 25.74
C LEU A 743 -2.86 27.00 25.46
N GLY A 744 -3.30 26.31 26.51
CA GLY A 744 -4.38 25.33 26.48
C GLY A 744 -5.76 25.97 26.28
N GLY A 745 -6.69 25.18 25.74
CA GLY A 745 -8.05 25.61 25.41
C GLY A 745 -8.83 26.16 26.61
N GLY A 746 -9.39 27.35 26.41
CA GLY A 746 -10.34 28.02 27.31
C GLY A 746 -10.64 29.43 26.80
N ASP A 747 -11.82 29.60 26.21
CA ASP A 747 -12.56 30.84 25.92
C ASP A 747 -11.77 32.11 25.51
N LEU A 748 -11.46 32.22 24.22
CA LEU A 748 -11.13 33.50 23.59
C LEU A 748 -12.39 34.09 22.95
N SER A 749 -13.13 34.89 23.72
CA SER A 749 -14.22 35.70 23.15
C SER A 749 -13.64 36.78 22.22
N ALA A 750 -14.34 37.07 21.12
CA ALA A 750 -13.92 38.00 20.07
C ALA A 750 -13.56 39.42 20.58
N ALA A 751 -13.99 39.78 21.79
CA ALA A 751 -13.65 41.04 22.43
C ALA A 751 -12.18 41.13 22.90
N ALA A 752 -11.54 40.00 23.24
CA ALA A 752 -10.14 40.00 23.68
C ALA A 752 -9.15 40.15 22.51
N LEU A 753 -9.53 39.70 21.30
CA LEU A 753 -8.72 39.87 20.09
C LEU A 753 -8.73 41.32 19.57
N GLY A 754 -9.81 42.06 19.81
CA GLY A 754 -9.96 43.45 19.36
C GLY A 754 -9.08 44.45 20.10
N ALA A 755 -8.69 44.17 21.35
CA ALA A 755 -7.88 45.07 22.18
C ALA A 755 -6.36 44.87 22.03
N ALA A 756 -5.91 43.79 21.38
CA ALA A 756 -4.49 43.54 21.11
C ALA A 756 -4.05 43.99 19.70
N LEU A 757 -5.01 44.41 18.85
CA LEU A 757 -4.78 44.90 17.49
C LEU A 757 -4.97 46.42 17.34
N GLN A 758 -5.25 47.14 18.43
CA GLN A 758 -5.05 48.58 18.58
C GLN A 758 -3.79 48.84 19.41
#